data_AF-A0A9E2QGH8-F1
#
_entry.id   AF-A0A9E2QGH8-F1
#
_cell.length_a   1.000
_cell.length_b   1.000
_cell.length_c   1.000
_cell.angle_alpha   90.00
_cell.angle_beta   90.00
_cell.angle_gamma   90.00
#
_symmetry.space_group_name_H-M   'P 1'
#
loop_
_entity.id
_entity.type
_entity.pdbx_description
1 polymer ?
#
loop_
_entity_poly.entity_id
_entity_poly.type
_entity_poly.pdbx_seq_one_letter_code
_entity_poly.pdbx_strand_id
1 'polypeptide(L)'
;GDELDLRIKNYHKSQLTIQLSLAKIDSGYFTADLMYGAGEYEWLNAFKVHSEDSIEPLEKLSEFIPPLDKHPNIKNKLDTAKAIFWLENAMASQEIHNRQESCIKSFDLCIDHLKNQQSSDWSDFAIILLDNVLFLLEKQNSEFSEQIIYKDKTRSKPKNRPKEFQKYYKKILDDLVRRGWIQRKKELTEKFLKCQDKLLGHYEKKPQMAKYLGYQIKLVKSIKGDIDNKNFQKKWSEQGKIKLIKQLRYYVDLCNKNDLKKKFEKEIKETRENIFPEEDKLDDLRDFIKRRLNCDFYHKKLRFNTEAFNDHLIYKSCRPSLQNCYGLTVLRRWQSFTPALSSGSEVGEKGGGYFVYKTNDKGEIEEGIVVDPGFNFLENFFDEGFSIRDINAILLTHSHRDHSSDLMSIITLVHEMNKRGKRVFKKQWKNTKLVLFMTEGCYYKYEKQIGHESIKSFRDIIKVKCGKEYGEKDFLEEFRLKVVKALHDDLTDHDSVGYIIKNKKFKPLIGFTGDTQWYPNIEEEYKIDNRGCPVLCMNIGGVVDIFKEGGIMLSDLATCNSKNDHRNFMEKILITENHLYLPGLYWLAKDIVMQSKRENKLFIVSELCEEMKGGLRIDLAEKLEETLREDLAKKLTEESNEPDLPENKKAEDYVSVLPEDIGLTVILDNDKEDEAPIKVVCKVCNSGWEPKDIKAVETDKDSAIVYLCKEHYNQLKVESILPKINELELDINELRKPLIK
;
A
#
# COMPACT_ATOMS: atom_id res chain seq x y z
N GLY A 1 4.92 63.28 6.71
CA GLY A 1 5.85 62.23 7.17
C GLY A 1 5.56 60.99 6.38
N ASP A 2 4.41 60.39 6.63
CA ASP A 2 4.04 59.11 6.01
C ASP A 2 2.80 59.28 5.13
N GLU A 3 2.88 58.87 3.87
CA GLU A 3 1.78 58.95 2.91
C GLU A 3 0.78 57.81 3.13
N LEU A 4 -0.49 58.14 3.30
CA LEU A 4 -1.59 57.17 3.29
C LEU A 4 -1.95 56.90 1.82
N ASP A 5 -1.65 55.70 1.31
CA ASP A 5 -2.00 55.33 -0.06
C ASP A 5 -3.37 54.63 -0.08
N LEU A 6 -4.36 55.32 -0.64
CA LEU A 6 -5.76 54.89 -0.73
C LEU A 6 -6.03 54.38 -2.14
N ARG A 7 -6.29 53.07 -2.28
CA ARG A 7 -6.55 52.46 -3.59
C ARG A 7 -7.93 51.83 -3.62
N ILE A 8 -8.76 52.27 -4.56
CA ILE A 8 -10.05 51.64 -4.83
C ILE A 8 -9.79 50.45 -5.74
N LYS A 9 -9.98 49.23 -5.22
CA LYS A 9 -9.70 47.99 -5.96
C LYS A 9 -10.79 47.62 -6.95
N ASN A 10 -12.06 47.90 -6.61
CA ASN A 10 -13.19 47.54 -7.45
C ASN A 10 -14.41 48.40 -7.14
N TYR A 11 -15.14 48.80 -8.19
CA TYR A 11 -16.37 49.58 -8.09
C TYR A 11 -17.47 48.94 -8.94
N HIS A 12 -18.51 48.44 -8.29
CA HIS A 12 -19.71 47.91 -8.95
C HIS A 12 -20.96 48.50 -8.28
N LYS A 13 -22.09 48.61 -9.02
CA LYS A 13 -23.31 49.34 -8.61
C LYS A 13 -23.90 48.98 -7.23
N SER A 14 -23.47 47.87 -6.61
CA SER A 14 -23.93 47.40 -5.29
C SER A 14 -22.79 47.16 -4.28
N GLN A 15 -21.52 47.32 -4.65
CA GLN A 15 -20.36 47.08 -3.77
C GLN A 15 -19.18 48.02 -4.09
N LEU A 16 -18.60 48.60 -3.05
CA LEU A 16 -17.37 49.39 -3.09
C LEU A 16 -16.32 48.70 -2.21
N THR A 17 -15.16 48.36 -2.79
CA THR A 17 -14.01 47.82 -2.04
C THR A 17 -12.89 48.85 -2.00
N ILE A 18 -12.58 49.33 -0.80
CA ILE A 18 -11.52 50.31 -0.54
C ILE A 18 -10.37 49.59 0.16
N GLN A 19 -9.16 49.64 -0.41
CA GLN A 19 -7.95 49.21 0.27
C GLN A 19 -7.25 50.42 0.87
N LEU A 20 -7.03 50.38 2.18
CA LEU A 20 -6.21 51.34 2.91
C LEU A 20 -4.83 50.74 3.14
N SER A 21 -3.80 51.42 2.64
CA SER A 21 -2.40 51.04 2.88
C SER A 21 -1.67 52.19 3.56
N LEU A 22 -1.14 51.97 4.76
CA LEU A 22 -0.31 52.94 5.47
C LEU A 22 1.15 52.75 5.03
N ALA A 23 1.80 53.79 4.52
CA ALA A 23 3.21 53.70 4.15
C ALA A 23 4.13 53.63 5.38
N LYS A 24 5.04 52.65 5.32
CA LYS A 24 6.28 52.41 6.07
C LYS A 24 6.45 53.16 7.39
N ILE A 25 6.13 52.48 8.49
CA ILE A 25 6.83 52.65 9.77
C ILE A 25 7.92 51.57 9.78
N ASP A 26 9.13 51.86 10.29
CA ASP A 26 10.39 51.11 10.12
C ASP A 26 10.40 49.58 10.42
N SER A 27 9.25 48.94 10.69
CA SER A 27 9.10 47.51 10.98
C SER A 27 8.00 46.76 10.19
N GLY A 28 7.39 47.33 9.14
CA GLY A 28 6.51 46.55 8.23
C GLY A 28 5.36 47.34 7.58
N TYR A 29 4.57 46.66 6.72
CA TYR A 29 3.42 47.25 6.01
C TYR A 29 2.08 46.84 6.65
N PHE A 30 1.16 47.78 6.77
CA PHE A 30 -0.22 47.51 7.18
C PHE A 30 -1.18 47.67 6.00
N THR A 31 -2.00 46.64 5.74
CA THR A 31 -3.07 46.71 4.72
C THR A 31 -4.40 46.26 5.32
N ALA A 32 -5.42 47.11 5.17
CA ALA A 32 -6.80 46.76 5.50
C ALA A 32 -7.68 46.90 4.26
N ASP A 33 -8.41 45.84 3.92
CA ASP A 33 -9.42 45.86 2.85
C ASP A 33 -10.80 46.10 3.50
N LEU A 34 -11.43 47.24 3.20
CA LEU A 34 -12.78 47.59 3.66
C LEU A 34 -13.77 47.40 2.50
N MET A 35 -14.77 46.53 2.69
CA MET A 35 -15.85 46.33 1.73
C MET A 35 -17.15 46.95 2.23
N TYR A 36 -17.79 47.74 1.37
CA TYR A 36 -19.09 48.38 1.60
C TYR A 36 -20.12 47.82 0.60
N GLY A 37 -21.23 47.26 1.09
CA GLY A 37 -22.35 46.77 0.29
C GLY A 37 -23.61 47.60 0.49
N ALA A 38 -24.35 47.88 -0.59
CA ALA A 38 -25.62 48.61 -0.52
C ALA A 38 -26.76 47.67 -0.08
N GLY A 39 -26.93 47.54 1.24
CA GLY A 39 -27.99 46.78 1.92
C GLY A 39 -27.67 46.71 3.42
N GLU A 40 -28.68 46.85 4.28
CA GLU A 40 -28.59 47.11 5.74
C GLU A 40 -27.32 46.55 6.45
N TYR A 41 -26.45 47.48 6.88
CA TYR A 41 -25.40 47.40 7.91
C TYR A 41 -24.66 46.06 8.17
N GLU A 42 -24.14 45.37 7.15
CA GLU A 42 -23.13 44.32 7.34
C GLU A 42 -21.78 44.67 6.70
N TRP A 43 -20.80 44.99 7.54
CA TRP A 43 -19.37 45.07 7.18
C TRP A 43 -18.80 43.66 7.11
N LEU A 44 -18.70 43.05 5.93
CA LEU A 44 -18.11 41.72 5.74
C LEU A 44 -16.59 41.79 5.44
N ASN A 45 -15.84 41.38 6.46
CA ASN A 45 -14.44 40.93 6.65
C ASN A 45 -13.39 40.98 5.51
N ALA A 46 -12.23 41.61 5.80
CA ALA A 46 -10.91 40.95 5.86
C ALA A 46 -9.83 41.89 6.45
N PHE A 47 -9.37 41.63 7.69
CA PHE A 47 -8.13 42.21 8.20
C PHE A 47 -7.03 41.16 8.04
N LYS A 48 -6.01 41.45 7.22
CA LYS A 48 -4.78 40.65 7.15
C LYS A 48 -3.64 41.49 7.70
N VAL A 49 -3.05 41.04 8.80
CA VAL A 49 -1.88 41.68 9.41
C VAL A 49 -0.66 40.92 8.96
N HIS A 50 0.22 41.57 8.20
CA HIS A 50 1.55 41.05 7.86
C HIS A 50 2.57 41.88 8.64
N SER A 51 2.77 41.51 9.92
CA SER A 51 3.80 42.07 10.80
C SER A 51 4.56 40.88 11.39
N GLU A 52 5.87 40.82 11.16
CA GLU A 52 6.69 39.72 11.68
C GLU A 52 7.01 39.90 13.18
N ASP A 53 6.98 41.12 13.74
CA ASP A 53 7.60 41.37 15.05
C ASP A 53 6.84 42.29 16.04
N SER A 54 5.70 42.93 15.71
CA SER A 54 5.01 43.76 16.72
C SER A 54 3.51 44.02 16.52
N ILE A 55 2.79 44.24 17.64
CA ILE A 55 1.36 44.58 17.70
C ILE A 55 1.10 46.10 17.67
N GLU A 56 2.15 46.91 17.78
CA GLU A 56 2.11 48.37 17.84
C GLU A 56 1.29 49.01 16.70
N PRO A 57 1.29 48.48 15.45
CA PRO A 57 0.45 48.99 14.38
C PRO A 57 -1.06 48.85 14.62
N LEU A 58 -1.52 47.79 15.31
CA LEU A 58 -2.94 47.58 15.63
C LEU A 58 -3.43 48.49 16.78
N GLU A 59 -2.53 48.91 17.67
CA GLU A 59 -2.84 49.84 18.76
C GLU A 59 -2.87 51.30 18.27
N LYS A 60 -1.97 51.67 17.36
CA LYS A 60 -2.00 52.98 16.69
C LYS A 60 -3.22 53.15 15.79
N LEU A 61 -3.76 52.07 15.20
CA LEU A 61 -4.97 52.13 14.37
C LEU A 61 -6.20 52.68 15.12
N SER A 62 -6.32 52.38 16.41
CA SER A 62 -7.39 52.95 17.26
C SER A 62 -7.21 54.44 17.57
N GLU A 63 -6.00 54.98 17.43
CA GLU A 63 -5.72 56.41 17.64
C GLU A 63 -6.03 57.25 16.38
N PHE A 64 -5.89 56.66 15.18
CA PHE A 64 -6.09 57.36 13.91
C PHE A 64 -7.54 57.40 13.41
N ILE A 65 -8.44 56.56 13.93
CA ILE A 65 -9.86 56.55 13.50
C ILE A 65 -10.81 56.57 14.72
N PRO A 66 -10.94 57.73 15.41
CA PRO A 66 -11.57 57.84 16.74
C PRO A 66 -13.10 57.63 16.86
N PRO A 67 -13.92 57.45 15.78
CA PRO A 67 -15.32 57.05 15.97
C PRO A 67 -15.53 55.52 15.94
N LEU A 68 -14.57 54.71 15.45
CA LEU A 68 -14.80 53.29 15.13
C LEU A 68 -14.68 52.36 16.36
N ASP A 69 -13.77 52.66 17.26
CA ASP A 69 -13.55 52.01 18.55
C ASP A 69 -14.70 52.23 19.54
N LYS A 70 -15.54 53.24 19.30
CA LYS A 70 -16.83 53.44 20.00
C LYS A 70 -17.97 52.64 19.40
N HIS A 71 -17.81 52.05 18.20
CA HIS A 71 -18.82 51.22 17.57
C HIS A 71 -18.65 49.75 18.00
N PRO A 72 -19.61 49.16 18.75
CA PRO A 72 -19.43 47.85 19.40
C PRO A 72 -18.98 46.74 18.45
N ASN A 73 -19.58 46.67 17.26
CA ASN A 73 -19.27 45.64 16.26
C ASN A 73 -17.84 45.73 15.69
N ILE A 74 -17.25 46.93 15.66
CA ILE A 74 -15.92 47.14 15.06
C ILE A 74 -14.83 46.92 16.10
N LYS A 75 -15.04 47.43 17.33
CA LYS A 75 -14.22 47.06 18.48
C LYS A 75 -14.15 45.54 18.67
N ASN A 76 -15.30 44.86 18.53
CA ASN A 76 -15.38 43.40 18.63
C ASN A 76 -14.52 42.66 17.59
N LYS A 77 -14.56 43.12 16.34
CA LYS A 77 -13.75 42.55 15.27
C LYS A 77 -12.26 42.84 15.46
N LEU A 78 -11.91 44.01 15.99
CA LEU A 78 -10.54 44.38 16.32
C LEU A 78 -9.98 43.52 17.46
N ASP A 79 -10.76 43.28 18.52
CA ASP A 79 -10.36 42.40 19.63
C ASP A 79 -10.22 40.94 19.17
N THR A 80 -11.08 40.49 18.24
CA THR A 80 -10.98 39.16 17.61
C THR A 80 -9.71 39.03 16.78
N ALA A 81 -9.39 40.05 15.96
CA ALA A 81 -8.17 40.06 15.16
C ALA A 81 -6.91 40.09 16.04
N LYS A 82 -6.92 40.85 17.14
CA LYS A 82 -5.84 40.84 18.15
C LYS A 82 -5.66 39.45 18.77
N ALA A 83 -6.75 38.77 19.13
CA ALA A 83 -6.69 37.42 19.67
C ALA A 83 -6.15 36.39 18.66
N ILE A 84 -6.55 36.48 17.38
CA ILE A 84 -6.03 35.62 16.30
C ILE A 84 -4.53 35.88 16.09
N PHE A 85 -4.09 37.13 16.03
CA PHE A 85 -2.68 37.50 15.88
C PHE A 85 -1.80 36.95 17.01
N TRP A 86 -2.26 37.06 18.27
CA TRP A 86 -1.54 36.46 19.40
C TRP A 86 -1.48 34.93 19.32
N LEU A 87 -2.52 34.26 18.78
CA LEU A 87 -2.54 32.82 18.57
C LEU A 87 -1.60 32.38 17.44
N GLU A 88 -1.56 33.10 16.33
CA GLU A 88 -0.66 32.82 15.21
C GLU A 88 0.81 33.01 15.61
N ASN A 89 1.13 34.06 16.38
CA ASN A 89 2.46 34.24 16.96
C ASN A 89 2.82 33.16 17.98
N ALA A 90 1.85 32.67 18.76
CA ALA A 90 2.06 31.52 19.63
C ALA A 90 2.41 30.25 18.84
N MET A 91 1.92 30.11 17.61
CA MET A 91 2.25 28.96 16.76
C MET A 91 3.63 29.09 16.10
N ALA A 92 4.03 30.31 15.73
CA ALA A 92 5.31 30.58 15.07
C ALA A 92 6.53 30.55 16.02
N SER A 93 6.36 30.93 17.29
CA SER A 93 7.46 30.98 18.25
C SER A 93 8.09 29.60 18.48
N GLN A 94 9.42 29.47 18.53
CA GLN A 94 10.08 28.17 18.83
C GLN A 94 10.19 27.89 20.34
N GLU A 95 10.04 28.91 21.19
CA GLU A 95 10.20 28.80 22.64
C GLU A 95 8.87 28.54 23.36
N ILE A 96 8.81 27.46 24.15
CA ILE A 96 7.60 26.99 24.84
C ILE A 96 6.98 28.06 25.76
N HIS A 97 7.81 28.87 26.43
CA HIS A 97 7.33 29.92 27.35
C HIS A 97 6.56 31.02 26.61
N ASN A 98 7.05 31.47 25.44
CA ASN A 98 6.44 32.54 24.65
C ASN A 98 5.16 32.06 23.97
N ARG A 99 5.09 30.77 23.60
CA ARG A 99 3.83 30.13 23.18
C ARG A 99 2.78 30.14 24.28
N GLN A 100 3.19 29.81 25.51
CA GLN A 100 2.29 29.75 26.67
C GLN A 100 1.71 31.12 27.01
N GLU A 101 2.55 32.16 27.05
CA GLU A 101 2.12 33.52 27.39
C GLU A 101 1.18 34.11 26.33
N SER A 102 1.47 33.87 25.05
CA SER A 102 0.66 34.34 23.92
C SER A 102 -0.69 33.62 23.84
N CYS A 103 -0.74 32.31 24.09
CA CYS A 103 -1.99 31.57 24.25
C CYS A 103 -2.82 32.12 25.40
N ILE A 104 -2.23 32.36 26.58
CA ILE A 104 -2.94 32.87 27.76
C ILE A 104 -3.48 34.29 27.53
N LYS A 105 -2.68 35.19 26.95
CA LYS A 105 -3.12 36.55 26.57
C LYS A 105 -4.28 36.50 25.58
N SER A 106 -4.24 35.58 24.62
CA SER A 106 -5.36 35.32 23.72
C SER A 106 -6.58 34.85 24.49
N PHE A 107 -6.43 33.89 25.42
CA PHE A 107 -7.52 33.42 26.29
C PHE A 107 -8.15 34.55 27.12
N ASP A 108 -7.35 35.44 27.72
CA ASP A 108 -7.84 36.52 28.58
C ASP A 108 -8.56 37.63 27.77
N LEU A 109 -8.02 38.02 26.61
CA LEU A 109 -8.69 38.91 25.66
C LEU A 109 -10.06 38.35 25.22
N CYS A 110 -10.10 37.04 25.00
CA CYS A 110 -11.35 36.35 24.66
C CYS A 110 -12.34 36.32 25.82
N ILE A 111 -11.87 36.22 27.06
CA ILE A 111 -12.74 36.24 28.26
C ILE A 111 -13.42 37.59 28.44
N ASP A 112 -12.68 38.68 28.25
CA ASP A 112 -13.25 40.03 28.38
C ASP A 112 -14.21 40.35 27.23
N HIS A 113 -13.93 39.81 26.04
CA HIS A 113 -14.89 39.81 24.93
C HIS A 113 -16.17 39.01 25.26
N LEU A 114 -16.02 37.82 25.87
CA LEU A 114 -17.11 36.90 26.25
C LEU A 114 -17.98 37.36 27.42
N LYS A 115 -17.58 38.39 28.19
CA LYS A 115 -18.43 38.96 29.26
C LYS A 115 -19.49 39.92 28.72
N ASN A 116 -19.32 40.39 27.48
CA ASN A 116 -20.02 41.59 27.00
C ASN A 116 -21.00 41.37 25.82
N GLN A 117 -21.26 40.12 25.37
CA GLN A 117 -22.02 39.86 24.12
C GLN A 117 -22.98 38.63 24.15
N GLN A 118 -24.04 38.69 23.32
CA GLN A 118 -25.04 37.63 23.06
C GLN A 118 -25.02 37.07 21.60
N SER A 119 -24.00 37.34 20.78
CA SER A 119 -24.05 37.07 19.32
C SER A 119 -23.77 35.63 18.86
N SER A 120 -24.08 35.36 17.57
CA SER A 120 -23.89 34.13 16.79
C SER A 120 -22.43 33.76 16.49
N ASP A 121 -21.50 34.73 16.58
CA ASP A 121 -20.06 34.55 16.28
C ASP A 121 -19.31 33.68 17.31
N TRP A 122 -19.96 33.41 18.45
CA TRP A 122 -19.42 32.56 19.51
C TRP A 122 -19.06 31.15 19.04
N SER A 123 -19.81 30.61 18.08
CA SER A 123 -19.68 29.20 17.71
C SER A 123 -18.45 28.90 16.87
N ASP A 124 -18.09 29.79 15.95
CA ASP A 124 -16.86 29.70 15.16
C ASP A 124 -15.64 29.89 16.06
N PHE A 125 -15.75 30.83 17.00
CA PHE A 125 -14.70 31.12 17.94
C PHE A 125 -14.42 29.95 18.91
N ALA A 126 -15.46 29.36 19.48
CA ALA A 126 -15.33 28.20 20.36
C ALA A 126 -14.81 26.95 19.61
N ILE A 127 -15.08 26.84 18.29
CA ILE A 127 -14.50 25.79 17.43
C ILE A 127 -13.00 26.00 17.29
N ILE A 128 -12.56 27.20 16.93
CA ILE A 128 -11.13 27.54 16.81
C ILE A 128 -10.40 27.26 18.12
N LEU A 129 -11.01 27.64 19.25
CA LEU A 129 -10.45 27.38 20.58
C LEU A 129 -10.27 25.89 20.86
N LEU A 130 -11.28 25.06 20.54
CA LEU A 130 -11.22 23.62 20.73
C LEU A 130 -10.24 22.94 19.77
N ASP A 131 -10.13 23.41 18.53
CA ASP A 131 -9.12 22.93 17.58
C ASP A 131 -7.70 23.21 18.06
N ASN A 132 -7.47 24.38 18.66
CA ASN A 132 -6.18 24.72 19.24
C ASN A 132 -5.87 23.86 20.47
N VAL A 133 -6.86 23.62 21.33
CA VAL A 133 -6.71 22.67 22.46
C VAL A 133 -6.40 21.26 21.94
N LEU A 134 -7.06 20.80 20.88
CA LEU A 134 -6.77 19.51 20.24
C LEU A 134 -5.36 19.46 19.69
N PHE A 135 -4.96 20.47 18.94
CA PHE A 135 -3.63 20.56 18.35
C PHE A 135 -2.54 20.51 19.43
N LEU A 136 -2.72 21.26 20.51
CA LEU A 136 -1.80 21.25 21.66
C LEU A 136 -1.75 19.88 22.34
N LEU A 137 -2.89 19.19 22.47
CA LEU A 137 -2.96 17.83 23.02
C LEU A 137 -2.40 16.76 22.06
N GLU A 138 -2.36 17.01 20.75
CA GLU A 138 -1.89 16.08 19.73
C GLU A 138 -0.39 16.17 19.44
N LYS A 139 0.20 17.36 19.56
CA LYS A 139 1.61 17.62 19.22
C LYS A 139 2.63 17.29 20.33
N GLN A 140 2.24 16.92 21.54
CA GLN A 140 3.17 16.90 22.68
C GLN A 140 3.27 15.57 23.46
N ASN A 141 4.52 15.19 23.76
CA ASN A 141 4.92 14.18 24.75
C ASN A 141 4.96 14.81 26.16
N SER A 142 4.25 14.20 27.11
CA SER A 142 4.31 14.27 28.60
C SER A 142 4.58 15.57 29.39
N GLU A 143 5.43 16.52 28.95
CA GLU A 143 5.92 17.64 29.78
C GLU A 143 4.88 18.76 30.00
N PHE A 144 4.05 19.06 29.00
CA PHE A 144 3.03 20.11 29.12
C PHE A 144 1.86 19.68 30.02
N SER A 145 1.51 18.39 30.00
CA SER A 145 0.61 17.80 30.99
C SER A 145 1.20 17.94 32.40
N GLU A 146 2.50 17.76 32.62
CA GLU A 146 3.07 17.93 33.96
C GLU A 146 3.10 19.39 34.44
N GLN A 147 3.38 20.37 33.58
CA GLN A 147 3.48 21.78 33.98
C GLN A 147 2.11 22.49 34.14
N ILE A 148 1.07 22.07 33.42
CA ILE A 148 -0.31 22.49 33.72
C ILE A 148 -0.83 21.85 35.02
N ILE A 149 -0.20 20.77 35.52
CA ILE A 149 -0.79 19.89 36.54
C ILE A 149 0.03 19.81 37.85
N TYR A 150 1.34 20.12 37.89
CA TYR A 150 2.17 20.04 39.10
C TYR A 150 2.70 21.39 39.61
N LYS A 151 2.76 21.50 40.95
CA LYS A 151 3.47 22.56 41.69
C LYS A 151 4.98 22.30 41.54
N ASP A 152 5.66 23.04 40.68
CA ASP A 152 7.09 23.24 40.84
C ASP A 152 7.33 24.01 42.16
N LYS A 153 8.19 23.47 43.03
CA LYS A 153 8.45 24.02 44.37
C LYS A 153 9.58 25.04 44.38
N THR A 154 10.28 25.26 43.27
CA THR A 154 11.56 26.01 43.30
C THR A 154 11.66 27.26 42.42
N ARG A 155 10.58 27.70 41.74
CA ARG A 155 10.52 29.05 41.15
C ARG A 155 9.20 29.75 41.46
N SER A 156 9.25 31.08 41.56
CA SER A 156 8.15 31.98 41.94
C SER A 156 6.86 31.66 41.17
N LYS A 157 5.80 31.37 41.93
CA LYS A 157 4.54 30.75 41.47
C LYS A 157 3.59 31.73 40.79
N PRO A 158 2.93 31.36 39.66
CA PRO A 158 1.56 31.74 39.38
C PRO A 158 0.61 30.68 39.99
N LYS A 159 -0.04 30.99 41.12
CA LYS A 159 -0.85 30.04 41.92
C LYS A 159 -2.21 29.59 41.31
N ASN A 160 -2.62 30.03 40.11
CA ASN A 160 -4.03 29.91 39.66
C ASN A 160 -4.33 29.14 38.35
N ARG A 161 -3.36 28.74 37.53
CA ARG A 161 -3.60 28.30 36.13
C ARG A 161 -4.47 27.04 35.89
N PRO A 162 -4.37 25.93 36.66
CA PRO A 162 -5.23 24.74 36.42
C PRO A 162 -6.72 24.99 36.74
N LYS A 163 -7.01 25.98 37.59
CA LYS A 163 -8.38 26.36 37.94
C LYS A 163 -9.03 27.19 36.83
N GLU A 164 -8.24 27.93 36.06
CA GLU A 164 -8.70 28.78 34.96
C GLU A 164 -9.13 27.93 33.77
N PHE A 165 -8.32 26.98 33.31
CA PHE A 165 -8.73 26.05 32.24
C PHE A 165 -10.01 25.27 32.61
N GLN A 166 -10.13 24.79 33.84
CA GLN A 166 -11.36 24.12 34.32
C GLN A 166 -12.58 25.05 34.36
N LYS A 167 -12.38 26.34 34.67
CA LYS A 167 -13.42 27.36 34.65
C LYS A 167 -13.88 27.62 33.21
N TYR A 168 -12.95 27.66 32.26
CA TYR A 168 -13.23 27.87 30.83
C TYR A 168 -13.92 26.66 30.20
N TYR A 169 -13.43 25.46 30.46
CA TYR A 169 -14.04 24.21 30.03
C TYR A 169 -15.48 24.07 30.54
N LYS A 170 -15.71 24.44 31.81
CA LYS A 170 -17.04 24.48 32.41
C LYS A 170 -17.94 25.54 31.76
N LYS A 171 -17.41 26.71 31.41
CA LYS A 171 -18.19 27.78 30.75
C LYS A 171 -18.64 27.35 29.34
N ILE A 172 -17.73 26.78 28.54
CA ILE A 172 -18.05 26.23 27.21
C ILE A 172 -19.15 25.16 27.32
N LEU A 173 -19.02 24.25 28.29
CA LEU A 173 -20.05 23.26 28.58
C LEU A 173 -21.38 23.90 29.00
N ASP A 174 -21.37 24.82 29.97
CA ASP A 174 -22.58 25.46 30.47
C ASP A 174 -23.29 26.24 29.35
N ASP A 175 -22.54 26.82 28.40
CA ASP A 175 -23.08 27.49 27.21
C ASP A 175 -23.62 26.49 26.17
N LEU A 176 -22.93 25.37 25.92
CA LEU A 176 -23.43 24.27 25.09
C LEU A 176 -24.74 23.68 25.63
N VAL A 177 -24.87 23.62 26.96
CA VAL A 177 -26.03 23.09 27.67
C VAL A 177 -27.19 24.08 27.70
N ARG A 178 -26.95 25.39 27.83
CA ARG A 178 -28.01 26.40 27.99
C ARG A 178 -28.58 26.96 26.70
N ARG A 179 -27.79 27.04 25.61
CA ARG A 179 -28.23 27.72 24.39
C ARG A 179 -28.80 26.72 23.38
N GLY A 180 -30.11 26.83 23.13
CA GLY A 180 -30.82 26.04 22.12
C GLY A 180 -30.43 26.38 20.67
N TRP A 181 -29.78 27.53 20.45
CA TRP A 181 -29.36 28.01 19.15
C TRP A 181 -27.84 28.19 19.11
N ILE A 182 -27.15 27.13 18.70
CA ILE A 182 -25.80 27.25 18.17
C ILE A 182 -25.82 26.64 16.78
N GLN A 183 -25.60 27.45 15.76
CA GLN A 183 -25.65 27.04 14.35
C GLN A 183 -24.68 25.88 14.06
N ARG A 184 -23.57 25.81 14.81
CA ARG A 184 -22.56 24.74 14.79
C ARG A 184 -22.52 23.85 16.05
N LYS A 185 -23.64 23.69 16.77
CA LYS A 185 -23.71 22.91 18.04
C LYS A 185 -23.12 21.50 17.91
N LYS A 186 -23.40 20.84 16.78
CA LYS A 186 -22.88 19.51 16.44
C LYS A 186 -21.36 19.50 16.38
N GLU A 187 -20.78 20.40 15.60
CA GLU A 187 -19.33 20.47 15.40
C GLU A 187 -18.60 20.85 16.68
N LEU A 188 -19.14 21.79 17.46
CA LEU A 188 -18.63 22.12 18.78
C LEU A 188 -18.67 20.92 19.73
N THR A 189 -19.77 20.17 19.72
CA THR A 189 -19.91 18.95 20.52
C THR A 189 -18.87 17.90 20.12
N GLU A 190 -18.69 17.67 18.82
CA GLU A 190 -17.69 16.72 18.30
C GLU A 190 -16.27 17.13 18.67
N LYS A 191 -15.90 18.41 18.51
CA LYS A 191 -14.57 18.92 18.89
C LYS A 191 -14.37 18.90 20.40
N PHE A 192 -15.39 19.25 21.17
CA PHE A 192 -15.35 19.19 22.64
C PHE A 192 -15.14 17.76 23.13
N LEU A 193 -15.83 16.78 22.55
CA LEU A 193 -15.66 15.36 22.85
C LEU A 193 -14.25 14.89 22.49
N LYS A 194 -13.71 15.26 21.31
CA LYS A 194 -12.32 14.93 20.95
C LYS A 194 -11.32 15.51 21.95
N CYS A 195 -11.48 16.77 22.39
CA CYS A 195 -10.62 17.38 23.41
C CYS A 195 -10.67 16.56 24.70
N GLN A 196 -11.87 16.12 25.06
CA GLN A 196 -12.13 15.35 26.26
C GLN A 196 -11.52 13.96 26.19
N ASP A 197 -11.61 13.28 25.05
CA ASP A 197 -11.03 11.96 24.82
C ASP A 197 -9.50 12.01 25.01
N LYS A 198 -8.87 13.05 24.45
CA LYS A 198 -7.43 13.32 24.63
C LYS A 198 -7.08 13.64 26.08
N LEU A 199 -7.83 14.52 26.73
CA LEU A 199 -7.62 14.85 28.15
C LEU A 199 -7.75 13.58 29.01
N LEU A 200 -8.81 12.79 28.84
CA LEU A 200 -9.06 11.58 29.63
C LEU A 200 -7.96 10.52 29.45
N GLY A 201 -7.40 10.38 28.24
CA GLY A 201 -6.23 9.54 27.99
C GLY A 201 -4.98 9.92 28.81
N HIS A 202 -4.87 11.18 29.24
CA HIS A 202 -3.77 11.64 30.09
C HIS A 202 -4.04 11.50 31.61
N TYR A 203 -5.28 11.26 32.06
CA TYR A 203 -5.69 11.35 33.47
C TYR A 203 -6.00 9.99 34.15
N GLU A 204 -5.53 8.85 33.61
CA GLU A 204 -5.90 7.47 34.00
C GLU A 204 -5.91 7.14 35.51
N LYS A 205 -5.33 7.96 36.40
CA LYS A 205 -5.25 7.69 37.85
C LYS A 205 -5.64 8.84 38.80
N LYS A 206 -6.39 9.88 38.37
CA LYS A 206 -6.62 11.07 39.22
C LYS A 206 -8.09 11.43 39.52
N PRO A 207 -8.39 12.01 40.71
CA PRO A 207 -9.73 12.50 41.10
C PRO A 207 -10.39 13.49 40.12
N GLN A 208 -9.59 14.13 39.26
CA GLN A 208 -10.03 15.10 38.25
C GLN A 208 -10.84 14.44 37.14
N MET A 209 -10.61 13.16 36.85
CA MET A 209 -11.35 12.37 35.85
C MET A 209 -12.86 12.36 36.13
N ALA A 210 -13.25 12.19 37.40
CA ALA A 210 -14.66 12.21 37.81
C ALA A 210 -15.35 13.55 37.54
N LYS A 211 -14.61 14.65 37.52
CA LYS A 211 -15.14 16.00 37.24
C LYS A 211 -15.38 16.20 35.75
N TYR A 212 -14.45 15.75 34.89
CA TYR A 212 -14.60 15.78 33.43
C TYR A 212 -15.68 14.80 32.94
N LEU A 213 -15.81 13.63 33.56
CA LEU A 213 -16.94 12.71 33.35
C LEU A 213 -18.28 13.37 33.75
N GLY A 214 -18.30 14.12 34.86
CA GLY A 214 -19.47 14.91 35.24
C GLY A 214 -19.87 15.96 34.19
N TYR A 215 -18.90 16.52 33.48
CA TYR A 215 -19.13 17.42 32.35
C TYR A 215 -19.69 16.70 31.12
N GLN A 216 -19.16 15.51 30.77
CA GLN A 216 -19.74 14.67 29.71
C GLN A 216 -21.20 14.32 29.98
N ILE A 217 -21.54 13.94 31.21
CA ILE A 217 -22.91 13.58 31.57
C ILE A 217 -23.86 14.75 31.40
N LYS A 218 -23.45 15.96 31.76
CA LYS A 218 -24.26 17.16 31.54
C LYS A 218 -24.46 17.45 30.06
N LEU A 219 -23.42 17.28 29.25
CA LEU A 219 -23.50 17.47 27.79
C LEU A 219 -24.43 16.44 27.16
N VAL A 220 -24.30 15.15 27.51
CA VAL A 220 -25.17 14.07 27.02
C VAL A 220 -26.62 14.31 27.42
N LYS A 221 -26.90 14.76 28.65
CA LYS A 221 -28.26 15.12 29.08
C LYS A 221 -28.84 16.28 28.29
N SER A 222 -28.04 17.30 27.98
CA SER A 222 -28.48 18.39 27.10
C SER A 222 -28.74 17.90 25.69
N ILE A 223 -27.85 17.06 25.14
CA ILE A 223 -28.04 16.47 23.81
C ILE A 223 -29.30 15.60 23.78
N LYS A 224 -29.60 14.84 24.83
CA LYS A 224 -30.82 14.04 24.96
C LYS A 224 -32.07 14.92 24.99
N GLY A 225 -32.07 15.97 25.82
CA GLY A 225 -33.16 16.96 25.85
C GLY A 225 -33.38 17.66 24.51
N ASP A 226 -32.32 17.83 23.72
CA ASP A 226 -32.40 18.34 22.35
C ASP A 226 -32.85 17.26 21.34
N ILE A 227 -32.48 15.99 21.51
CA ILE A 227 -32.88 14.86 20.64
C ILE A 227 -34.40 14.60 20.69
N ASP A 228 -35.03 14.86 21.83
CA ASP A 228 -36.50 14.79 21.97
C ASP A 228 -37.21 15.96 21.24
N ASN A 229 -36.45 16.97 20.80
CA ASN A 229 -36.94 18.05 19.95
C ASN A 229 -36.83 17.65 18.46
N LYS A 230 -37.97 17.54 17.77
CA LYS A 230 -38.08 17.07 16.35
C LYS A 230 -37.13 17.79 15.38
N ASN A 231 -36.73 19.03 15.66
CA ASN A 231 -35.80 19.79 14.81
C ASN A 231 -34.33 19.34 14.93
N PHE A 232 -33.95 18.68 16.02
CA PHE A 232 -32.58 18.20 16.25
C PHE A 232 -32.31 16.84 15.61
N GLN A 233 -33.34 15.98 15.51
CA GLN A 233 -33.25 14.65 14.88
C GLN A 233 -32.82 14.71 13.41
N LYS A 234 -33.14 15.80 12.69
CA LYS A 234 -32.70 16.01 11.29
C LYS A 234 -31.19 16.28 11.13
N LYS A 235 -30.46 16.69 12.18
CA LYS A 235 -29.06 17.17 12.06
C LYS A 235 -27.99 16.14 12.45
N TRP A 236 -28.36 15.05 13.13
CA TRP A 236 -27.44 13.97 13.52
C TRP A 236 -27.82 12.67 12.81
N SER A 237 -26.86 12.04 12.11
CA SER A 237 -27.08 10.71 11.54
C SER A 237 -27.16 9.66 12.66
N GLU A 238 -27.94 8.60 12.43
CA GLU A 238 -28.01 7.44 13.35
C GLU A 238 -26.63 6.86 13.68
N GLN A 239 -25.71 6.88 12.71
CA GLN A 239 -24.31 6.48 12.91
C GLN A 239 -23.56 7.37 13.92
N GLY A 240 -23.82 8.69 13.92
CA GLY A 240 -23.24 9.63 14.88
C GLY A 240 -23.70 9.36 16.31
N LYS A 241 -25.00 9.04 16.49
CA LYS A 241 -25.57 8.64 17.79
C LYS A 241 -24.93 7.35 18.31
N ILE A 242 -24.80 6.33 17.45
CA ILE A 242 -24.16 5.05 17.80
C ILE A 242 -22.69 5.23 18.21
N LYS A 243 -21.94 6.07 17.49
CA LYS A 243 -20.53 6.35 17.79
C LYS A 243 -20.38 7.01 19.17
N LEU A 244 -21.21 8.00 19.47
CA LEU A 244 -21.24 8.68 20.76
C LEU A 244 -21.56 7.69 21.90
N ILE A 245 -22.55 6.83 21.74
CA ILE A 245 -22.91 5.80 22.75
C ILE A 245 -21.75 4.84 23.02
N LYS A 246 -21.02 4.43 21.98
CA LYS A 246 -19.83 3.57 22.12
C LYS A 246 -18.70 4.25 22.88
N GLN A 247 -18.38 5.51 22.55
CA GLN A 247 -17.37 6.29 23.27
C GLN A 247 -17.74 6.46 24.75
N LEU A 248 -19.00 6.77 25.03
CA LEU A 248 -19.47 6.98 26.39
C LEU A 248 -19.41 5.71 27.24
N ARG A 249 -19.73 4.54 26.68
CA ARG A 249 -19.58 3.24 27.36
C ARG A 249 -18.14 2.98 27.79
N TYR A 250 -17.20 3.21 26.88
CA TYR A 250 -15.78 3.05 27.13
C TYR A 250 -15.33 3.86 28.37
N TYR A 251 -15.78 5.11 28.49
CA TYR A 251 -15.43 5.96 29.63
C TYR A 251 -16.13 5.59 30.94
N VAL A 252 -17.34 5.04 30.87
CA VAL A 252 -18.05 4.52 32.04
C VAL A 252 -17.35 3.29 32.61
N ASP A 253 -16.89 2.40 31.74
CA ASP A 253 -16.18 1.20 32.14
C ASP A 253 -14.82 1.53 32.79
N LEU A 254 -14.19 2.64 32.39
CA LEU A 254 -12.99 3.19 33.04
C LEU A 254 -13.27 3.89 34.38
N CYS A 255 -14.54 4.15 34.74
CA CYS A 255 -14.89 4.93 35.91
C CYS A 255 -15.29 4.04 37.10
N ASN A 256 -14.45 3.96 38.14
CA ASN A 256 -14.66 3.15 39.36
C ASN A 256 -15.81 3.62 40.30
N LYS A 257 -16.75 4.45 39.84
CA LYS A 257 -17.87 4.95 40.66
C LYS A 257 -19.18 4.27 40.27
N ASN A 258 -19.61 3.30 41.08
CA ASN A 258 -20.81 2.49 40.87
C ASN A 258 -22.10 3.31 40.65
N ASP A 259 -22.27 4.44 41.34
CA ASP A 259 -23.47 5.27 41.21
C ASP A 259 -23.54 6.01 39.86
N LEU A 260 -22.39 6.38 39.31
CA LEU A 260 -22.27 6.99 37.98
C LEU A 260 -22.54 5.94 36.91
N LYS A 261 -22.00 4.72 37.08
CA LYS A 261 -22.22 3.58 36.19
C LYS A 261 -23.71 3.24 36.08
N LYS A 262 -24.43 3.11 37.20
CA LYS A 262 -25.87 2.82 37.22
C LYS A 262 -26.72 3.89 36.52
N LYS A 263 -26.42 5.18 36.78
CA LYS A 263 -27.12 6.29 36.09
C LYS A 263 -26.86 6.26 34.59
N PHE A 264 -25.67 5.89 34.17
CA PHE A 264 -25.28 5.85 32.76
C PHE A 264 -25.86 4.65 32.01
N GLU A 265 -25.86 3.48 32.64
CA GLU A 265 -26.49 2.28 32.09
C GLU A 265 -27.99 2.47 31.86
N LYS A 266 -28.68 3.17 32.77
CA LYS A 266 -30.08 3.56 32.59
C LYS A 266 -30.27 4.45 31.35
N GLU A 267 -29.47 5.49 31.20
CA GLU A 267 -29.54 6.42 30.06
C GLU A 267 -29.21 5.74 28.72
N ILE A 268 -28.20 4.85 28.69
CA ILE A 268 -27.89 4.06 27.49
C ILE A 268 -29.04 3.09 27.16
N LYS A 269 -29.66 2.47 28.17
CA LYS A 269 -30.78 1.54 27.96
C LYS A 269 -31.94 2.26 27.28
N GLU A 270 -32.35 3.41 27.82
CA GLU A 270 -33.42 4.24 27.24
C GLU A 270 -33.05 4.73 25.82
N THR A 271 -31.79 5.08 25.57
CA THR A 271 -31.35 5.51 24.22
C THR A 271 -31.28 4.36 23.23
N ARG A 272 -30.94 3.15 23.68
CA ARG A 272 -30.97 1.94 22.85
C ARG A 272 -32.39 1.58 22.44
N GLU A 273 -33.33 1.64 23.38
CA GLU A 273 -34.75 1.38 23.13
C GLU A 273 -35.31 2.30 22.02
N ASN A 274 -34.77 3.50 21.86
CA ASN A 274 -35.15 4.44 20.79
C ASN A 274 -34.39 4.28 19.45
N ILE A 275 -33.32 3.48 19.38
CA ILE A 275 -32.48 3.28 18.17
C ILE A 275 -32.79 1.94 17.49
N PHE A 276 -33.17 0.92 18.26
CA PHE A 276 -33.56 -0.35 17.69
C PHE A 276 -34.99 -0.28 17.13
N PRO A 277 -35.27 -0.97 16.00
CA PRO A 277 -36.62 -1.00 15.46
C PRO A 277 -37.58 -1.61 16.50
N GLU A 278 -38.83 -1.12 16.51
CA GLU A 278 -39.92 -1.62 17.36
C GLU A 278 -40.01 -3.15 17.29
N GLU A 279 -40.45 -3.80 18.38
CA GLU A 279 -40.50 -5.27 18.49
C GLU A 279 -41.23 -5.92 17.30
N ASP A 280 -42.28 -5.27 16.78
CA ASP A 280 -43.04 -5.72 15.61
C ASP A 280 -42.17 -5.91 14.36
N LYS A 281 -41.19 -5.02 14.11
CA LYS A 281 -40.26 -5.12 12.98
C LYS A 281 -39.24 -6.25 13.17
N LEU A 282 -38.90 -6.59 14.42
CA LEU A 282 -38.05 -7.74 14.72
C LEU A 282 -38.83 -9.05 14.54
N ASP A 283 -40.12 -9.06 14.84
CA ASP A 283 -41.00 -10.20 14.60
C ASP A 283 -41.26 -10.42 13.11
N ASP A 284 -41.46 -9.37 12.33
CA ASP A 284 -41.49 -9.45 10.86
C ASP A 284 -40.21 -10.06 10.28
N LEU A 285 -39.03 -9.64 10.78
CA LEU A 285 -37.75 -10.22 10.37
C LEU A 285 -37.61 -11.68 10.79
N ARG A 286 -38.02 -12.04 12.01
CA ARG A 286 -38.03 -13.43 12.48
C ARG A 286 -38.95 -14.29 11.63
N ASP A 287 -40.12 -13.78 11.27
CA ASP A 287 -41.08 -14.46 10.42
C ASP A 287 -40.55 -14.62 8.99
N PHE A 288 -39.89 -13.61 8.43
CA PHE A 288 -39.18 -13.74 7.17
C PHE A 288 -38.10 -14.83 7.23
N ILE A 289 -37.23 -14.80 8.26
CA ILE A 289 -36.17 -15.80 8.44
C ILE A 289 -36.77 -17.20 8.58
N LYS A 290 -37.81 -17.39 9.41
CA LYS A 290 -38.42 -18.70 9.65
C LYS A 290 -39.22 -19.22 8.45
N ARG A 291 -39.98 -18.36 7.77
CA ARG A 291 -40.93 -18.79 6.73
C ARG A 291 -40.32 -18.77 5.33
N ARG A 292 -39.32 -17.93 5.06
CA ARG A 292 -38.78 -17.70 3.71
C ARG A 292 -37.33 -18.14 3.55
N LEU A 293 -36.52 -18.12 4.61
CA LEU A 293 -35.14 -18.61 4.55
C LEU A 293 -35.05 -20.04 5.08
N ASN A 294 -34.61 -20.96 4.23
CA ASN A 294 -34.14 -22.26 4.69
C ASN A 294 -32.80 -22.08 5.43
N CYS A 295 -32.87 -21.74 6.72
CA CYS A 295 -31.72 -21.34 7.53
C CYS A 295 -30.60 -22.40 7.52
N ASP A 296 -30.96 -23.68 7.52
CA ASP A 296 -29.98 -24.78 7.47
C ASP A 296 -29.25 -24.82 6.13
N PHE A 297 -29.97 -24.62 5.01
CA PHE A 297 -29.36 -24.54 3.68
C PHE A 297 -28.38 -23.36 3.60
N TYR A 298 -28.83 -22.15 3.97
CA TYR A 298 -27.97 -20.96 3.95
C TYR A 298 -26.75 -21.11 4.86
N HIS A 299 -26.94 -21.62 6.07
CA HIS A 299 -25.83 -21.85 7.00
C HIS A 299 -24.82 -22.83 6.44
N LYS A 300 -25.27 -23.98 5.92
CA LYS A 300 -24.39 -24.99 5.29
C LYS A 300 -23.66 -24.41 4.07
N LYS A 301 -24.35 -23.68 3.20
CA LYS A 301 -23.75 -23.09 1.99
C LYS A 301 -22.75 -21.99 2.33
N LEU A 302 -23.07 -21.11 3.29
CA LEU A 302 -22.14 -20.08 3.77
C LEU A 302 -20.91 -20.72 4.41
N ARG A 303 -21.07 -21.78 5.20
CA ARG A 303 -19.96 -22.52 5.79
C ARG A 303 -19.06 -23.16 4.73
N PHE A 304 -19.65 -23.88 3.77
CA PHE A 304 -18.91 -24.48 2.65
C PHE A 304 -18.11 -23.43 1.86
N ASN A 305 -18.75 -22.32 1.48
CA ASN A 305 -18.07 -21.23 0.77
C ASN A 305 -16.97 -20.57 1.65
N THR A 306 -17.19 -20.50 2.97
CA THR A 306 -16.22 -19.96 3.93
C THR A 306 -15.01 -20.88 4.07
N GLU A 307 -15.20 -22.19 4.04
CA GLU A 307 -14.14 -23.19 4.07
C GLU A 307 -13.33 -23.15 2.77
N ALA A 308 -13.97 -23.18 1.60
CA ALA A 308 -13.26 -23.02 0.31
C ALA A 308 -12.45 -21.71 0.23
N PHE A 309 -12.97 -20.61 0.76
CA PHE A 309 -12.21 -19.36 0.85
C PHE A 309 -11.04 -19.41 1.84
N ASN A 310 -11.14 -20.25 2.88
CA ASN A 310 -10.04 -20.41 3.84
C ASN A 310 -8.84 -21.13 3.22
N ASP A 311 -9.08 -22.02 2.25
CA ASP A 311 -8.03 -22.79 1.58
C ASP A 311 -7.01 -21.88 0.89
N HIS A 312 -7.48 -20.81 0.25
CA HIS A 312 -6.63 -19.81 -0.41
C HIS A 312 -6.09 -18.72 0.52
N LEU A 313 -6.53 -18.67 1.78
CA LEU A 313 -6.20 -17.56 2.67
C LEU A 313 -5.41 -18.01 3.89
N ILE A 314 -5.93 -18.93 4.70
CA ILE A 314 -5.40 -19.21 6.05
C ILE A 314 -4.77 -20.59 6.17
N TYR A 315 -4.96 -21.50 5.21
CA TYR A 315 -4.25 -22.78 5.17
C TYR A 315 -3.00 -22.67 4.31
N LYS A 316 -1.96 -23.44 4.63
CA LYS A 316 -0.77 -23.54 3.79
C LYS A 316 -1.07 -24.46 2.63
N SER A 317 -0.52 -24.14 1.46
CA SER A 317 -0.64 -25.04 0.32
C SER A 317 0.29 -26.24 0.48
N CYS A 318 -0.10 -27.37 -0.09
CA CYS A 318 0.64 -28.62 -0.03
C CYS A 318 0.85 -29.18 -1.44
N ARG A 319 2.10 -29.57 -1.73
CA ARG A 319 2.55 -30.20 -2.97
C ARG A 319 3.19 -31.55 -2.63
N PRO A 320 2.41 -32.63 -2.46
CA PRO A 320 2.93 -33.91 -1.98
C PRO A 320 4.03 -34.52 -2.85
N SER A 321 4.06 -34.20 -4.15
CA SER A 321 5.12 -34.63 -5.08
C SER A 321 6.42 -33.83 -4.96
N LEU A 322 6.40 -32.70 -4.26
CA LEU A 322 7.50 -31.76 -4.12
C LEU A 322 7.92 -31.68 -2.65
N GLN A 323 8.58 -32.71 -2.14
CA GLN A 323 9.00 -32.79 -0.73
C GLN A 323 10.46 -32.34 -0.55
N ASN A 324 10.74 -31.54 0.48
CA ASN A 324 12.06 -31.03 0.83
C ASN A 324 12.82 -30.38 -0.34
N CYS A 325 12.12 -29.63 -1.19
CA CYS A 325 12.72 -29.04 -2.37
C CYS A 325 12.47 -27.55 -2.47
N TYR A 326 13.35 -26.87 -3.21
CA TYR A 326 13.13 -25.52 -3.68
C TYR A 326 12.41 -25.59 -5.02
N GLY A 327 11.30 -24.86 -5.15
CA GLY A 327 10.47 -24.82 -6.36
C GLY A 327 10.36 -23.41 -6.92
N LEU A 328 10.19 -23.33 -8.23
CA LEU A 328 9.67 -22.17 -8.96
C LEU A 328 8.34 -22.58 -9.58
N THR A 329 7.32 -21.75 -9.49
CA THR A 329 6.16 -21.79 -10.38
C THR A 329 6.04 -20.44 -11.09
N VAL A 330 6.02 -20.49 -12.42
CA VAL A 330 5.73 -19.34 -13.27
C VAL A 330 4.23 -19.08 -13.25
N LEU A 331 3.85 -17.84 -12.99
CA LEU A 331 2.47 -17.38 -12.88
C LEU A 331 2.20 -16.24 -13.84
N ARG A 332 2.99 -16.14 -14.91
CA ARG A 332 2.92 -15.14 -15.97
C ARG A 332 2.79 -15.82 -17.32
N ARG A 333 2.01 -15.23 -18.23
CA ARG A 333 1.89 -15.68 -19.62
C ARG A 333 2.38 -14.64 -20.61
N TRP A 334 1.90 -13.41 -20.47
CA TRP A 334 2.25 -12.30 -21.35
C TRP A 334 2.93 -11.18 -20.58
N GLN A 335 3.72 -10.41 -21.31
CA GLN A 335 4.40 -9.20 -20.82
C GLN A 335 3.50 -7.97 -20.79
N SER A 336 4.02 -6.90 -20.19
CA SER A 336 3.63 -5.51 -20.49
C SER A 336 2.21 -5.09 -20.06
N PHE A 337 1.74 -3.99 -20.67
CA PHE A 337 0.47 -3.31 -20.42
C PHE A 337 -0.74 -3.97 -21.08
N THR A 338 -0.55 -4.96 -21.95
CA THR A 338 -1.64 -5.62 -22.69
C THR A 338 -2.67 -6.26 -21.75
N PRO A 339 -2.29 -6.93 -20.65
CA PRO A 339 -3.22 -7.32 -19.60
C PRO A 339 -4.00 -6.14 -18.96
N ALA A 340 -3.53 -4.89 -19.08
CA ALA A 340 -4.31 -3.72 -18.69
C ALA A 340 -5.37 -3.32 -19.73
N LEU A 341 -5.20 -3.71 -21.00
CA LEU A 341 -6.18 -3.52 -22.08
C LEU A 341 -7.30 -4.56 -22.06
N SER A 342 -7.05 -5.75 -21.49
CA SER A 342 -7.91 -6.94 -21.59
C SER A 342 -9.22 -6.90 -20.82
N SER A 343 -9.58 -5.76 -20.21
CA SER A 343 -10.90 -5.57 -19.55
C SER A 343 -12.12 -5.63 -20.49
N GLY A 344 -11.94 -5.97 -21.78
CA GLY A 344 -13.03 -6.16 -22.74
C GLY A 344 -12.75 -7.06 -23.96
N SER A 345 -11.60 -7.74 -24.05
CA SER A 345 -11.33 -8.71 -25.13
C SER A 345 -11.64 -10.13 -24.64
N GLU A 346 -12.26 -10.97 -25.48
CA GLU A 346 -12.43 -12.42 -25.23
C GLU A 346 -11.10 -13.19 -25.19
N VAL A 347 -9.98 -12.49 -25.35
CA VAL A 347 -8.63 -13.03 -25.43
C VAL A 347 -8.07 -13.00 -24.02
N GLY A 348 -7.87 -14.17 -23.39
CA GLY A 348 -7.38 -14.32 -22.01
C GLY A 348 -5.92 -13.83 -21.82
N GLU A 349 -5.71 -12.53 -21.96
CA GLU A 349 -4.42 -11.85 -21.80
C GLU A 349 -4.08 -11.70 -20.32
N LYS A 350 -3.60 -12.80 -19.75
CA LYS A 350 -3.14 -12.89 -18.37
C LYS A 350 -1.70 -12.40 -18.26
N GLY A 351 -1.47 -11.38 -17.44
CA GLY A 351 -0.14 -11.00 -16.98
C GLY A 351 0.38 -11.96 -15.91
N GLY A 352 1.15 -11.44 -14.96
CA GLY A 352 1.39 -12.13 -13.68
C GLY A 352 2.76 -11.87 -13.10
N GLY A 353 3.41 -12.92 -12.60
CA GLY A 353 4.74 -12.86 -11.99
C GLY A 353 5.28 -14.26 -11.69
N TYR A 354 6.13 -14.38 -10.66
CA TYR A 354 6.75 -15.66 -10.30
C TYR A 354 6.59 -15.96 -8.81
N PHE A 355 6.59 -17.24 -8.48
CA PHE A 355 6.60 -17.70 -7.10
C PHE A 355 7.70 -18.73 -6.86
N VAL A 356 8.68 -18.36 -6.04
CA VAL A 356 9.80 -19.22 -5.62
C VAL A 356 9.56 -19.64 -4.18
N TYR A 357 9.65 -20.93 -3.88
CA TYR A 357 9.23 -21.44 -2.57
C TYR A 357 10.07 -22.63 -2.10
N LYS A 358 10.03 -22.88 -0.80
CA LYS A 358 10.61 -24.04 -0.15
C LYS A 358 9.51 -24.90 0.45
N THR A 359 9.55 -26.21 0.21
CA THR A 359 8.64 -27.18 0.83
C THR A 359 9.31 -28.01 1.92
N ASN A 360 8.51 -28.44 2.90
CA ASN A 360 8.93 -29.41 3.92
C ASN A 360 8.82 -30.86 3.43
N ASP A 361 9.02 -31.81 4.35
CA ASP A 361 8.93 -33.24 4.13
C ASP A 361 7.53 -33.75 3.75
N LYS A 362 6.49 -32.98 4.04
CA LYS A 362 5.11 -33.25 3.63
C LYS A 362 4.72 -32.57 2.33
N GLY A 363 5.60 -31.73 1.78
CA GLY A 363 5.31 -30.90 0.62
C GLY A 363 4.55 -29.61 0.95
N GLU A 364 4.36 -29.27 2.23
CA GLU A 364 3.76 -27.98 2.62
C GLU A 364 4.75 -26.85 2.39
N ILE A 365 4.27 -25.70 1.94
CA ILE A 365 5.12 -24.53 1.70
C ILE A 365 5.58 -23.93 3.03
N GLU A 366 6.89 -23.91 3.28
CA GLU A 366 7.49 -23.35 4.50
C GLU A 366 7.64 -21.84 4.39
N GLU A 367 8.34 -21.42 3.34
CA GLU A 367 8.63 -20.03 2.98
C GLU A 367 8.44 -19.84 1.47
N GLY A 368 7.84 -18.71 1.08
CA GLY A 368 7.63 -18.34 -0.32
C GLY A 368 7.96 -16.89 -0.63
N ILE A 369 8.48 -16.67 -1.83
CA ILE A 369 8.94 -15.42 -2.40
C ILE A 369 8.14 -15.16 -3.67
N VAL A 370 7.41 -14.06 -3.68
CA VAL A 370 6.76 -13.54 -4.89
C VAL A 370 7.74 -12.60 -5.59
N VAL A 371 7.88 -12.74 -6.90
CA VAL A 371 8.68 -11.83 -7.74
C VAL A 371 7.74 -11.17 -8.74
N ASP A 372 7.74 -9.84 -8.75
CA ASP A 372 6.97 -8.99 -9.66
C ASP A 372 5.47 -9.38 -9.78
N PRO A 373 4.66 -9.20 -8.72
CA PRO A 373 3.23 -9.48 -8.76
C PRO A 373 2.47 -8.46 -9.63
N GLY A 374 2.53 -8.69 -10.94
CA GLY A 374 1.85 -7.93 -11.98
C GLY A 374 0.34 -8.08 -12.03
N PHE A 375 -0.23 -7.73 -13.19
CA PHE A 375 -1.65 -7.95 -13.47
C PHE A 375 -2.01 -9.44 -13.38
N ASN A 376 -3.16 -9.75 -12.77
CA ASN A 376 -3.68 -11.12 -12.61
C ASN A 376 -2.78 -12.07 -11.80
N PHE A 377 -1.73 -11.59 -11.11
CA PHE A 377 -0.86 -12.45 -10.32
C PHE A 377 -1.67 -13.26 -9.30
N LEU A 378 -2.56 -12.63 -8.55
CA LEU A 378 -3.35 -13.31 -7.50
C LEU A 378 -4.31 -14.35 -8.08
N GLU A 379 -4.90 -14.07 -9.23
CA GLU A 379 -5.77 -15.02 -9.94
C GLU A 379 -4.97 -16.26 -10.31
N ASN A 380 -3.85 -16.08 -11.01
CA ASN A 380 -2.97 -17.17 -11.41
C ASN A 380 -2.41 -17.95 -10.21
N PHE A 381 -2.05 -17.23 -9.14
CA PHE A 381 -1.55 -17.80 -7.90
C PHE A 381 -2.59 -18.72 -7.23
N PHE A 382 -3.85 -18.30 -7.16
CA PHE A 382 -4.93 -19.14 -6.62
C PHE A 382 -5.33 -20.29 -7.55
N ASP A 383 -5.35 -20.07 -8.86
CA ASP A 383 -5.66 -21.09 -9.86
C ASP A 383 -4.65 -22.25 -9.80
N GLU A 384 -3.37 -21.92 -9.62
CA GLU A 384 -2.32 -22.92 -9.41
C GLU A 384 -2.41 -23.61 -8.04
N GLY A 385 -3.30 -23.16 -7.15
CA GLY A 385 -3.60 -23.82 -5.87
C GLY A 385 -2.71 -23.32 -4.73
N PHE A 386 -2.15 -22.11 -4.84
CA PHE A 386 -1.44 -21.47 -3.75
C PHE A 386 -2.38 -20.67 -2.82
N SER A 387 -1.83 -20.25 -1.68
CA SER A 387 -2.54 -19.54 -0.61
C SER A 387 -1.76 -18.31 -0.18
N ILE A 388 -2.46 -17.25 0.23
CA ILE A 388 -1.83 -16.02 0.76
C ILE A 388 -0.91 -16.33 1.94
N ARG A 389 -1.17 -17.41 2.67
CA ARG A 389 -0.33 -17.87 3.78
C ARG A 389 1.06 -18.32 3.34
N ASP A 390 1.24 -18.66 2.07
CA ASP A 390 2.50 -19.14 1.52
C ASP A 390 3.45 -17.99 1.16
N ILE A 391 2.98 -16.73 1.18
CA ILE A 391 3.78 -15.56 0.82
C ILE A 391 4.47 -14.99 2.07
N ASN A 392 5.80 -14.97 2.06
CA ASN A 392 6.65 -14.44 3.13
C ASN A 392 7.43 -13.20 2.69
N ALA A 393 7.87 -13.17 1.43
CA ALA A 393 8.55 -12.03 0.85
C ALA A 393 8.03 -11.69 -0.54
N ILE A 394 8.24 -10.43 -0.93
CA ILE A 394 7.93 -9.89 -2.25
C ILE A 394 9.17 -9.15 -2.74
N LEU A 395 9.59 -9.44 -3.98
CA LEU A 395 10.67 -8.76 -4.69
C LEU A 395 10.07 -8.00 -5.87
N LEU A 396 10.43 -6.72 -6.01
CA LEU A 396 10.08 -5.89 -7.15
C LEU A 396 11.35 -5.49 -7.90
N THR A 397 11.45 -5.86 -9.17
CA THR A 397 12.60 -5.53 -10.04
C THR A 397 12.60 -4.06 -10.45
N HIS A 398 11.42 -3.49 -10.68
CA HIS A 398 11.19 -2.10 -11.01
C HIS A 398 9.69 -1.72 -10.84
N SER A 399 9.39 -0.45 -11.04
CA SER A 399 8.13 0.23 -10.69
C SER A 399 7.06 0.20 -11.78
N HIS A 400 7.27 -0.43 -12.93
CA HIS A 400 6.19 -0.60 -13.90
C HIS A 400 5.00 -1.39 -13.32
N ARG A 401 3.81 -1.13 -13.86
CA ARG A 401 2.56 -1.57 -13.23
C ARG A 401 2.33 -3.07 -13.42
N ASP A 402 2.69 -3.59 -14.57
CA ASP A 402 2.77 -5.00 -14.93
C ASP A 402 3.75 -5.83 -14.08
N HIS A 403 4.55 -5.20 -13.21
CA HIS A 403 5.38 -5.87 -12.19
C HIS A 403 4.86 -5.70 -10.77
N SER A 404 3.86 -4.83 -10.54
CA SER A 404 3.51 -4.42 -9.17
C SER A 404 2.02 -4.22 -8.92
N SER A 405 1.15 -4.45 -9.91
CA SER A 405 -0.29 -4.14 -9.84
C SER A 405 -1.00 -4.84 -8.68
N ASP A 406 -0.61 -6.08 -8.35
CA ASP A 406 -1.27 -6.86 -7.30
C ASP A 406 -0.63 -6.70 -5.91
N LEU A 407 0.43 -5.89 -5.78
CA LEU A 407 1.12 -5.65 -4.51
C LEU A 407 0.15 -5.22 -3.39
N MET A 408 -0.69 -4.21 -3.65
CA MET A 408 -1.61 -3.67 -2.63
C MET A 408 -2.74 -4.66 -2.29
N SER A 409 -3.15 -5.47 -3.27
CA SER A 409 -4.12 -6.55 -3.07
C SER A 409 -3.54 -7.63 -2.15
N ILE A 410 -2.28 -8.04 -2.37
CA ILE A 410 -1.57 -8.99 -1.49
C ILE A 410 -1.50 -8.46 -0.06
N ILE A 411 -1.09 -7.20 0.14
CA ILE A 411 -0.98 -6.58 1.48
C ILE A 411 -2.33 -6.60 2.22
N THR A 412 -3.41 -6.29 1.50
CA THR A 412 -4.78 -6.30 2.04
C THR A 412 -5.20 -7.72 2.42
N LEU A 413 -4.90 -8.70 1.57
CA LEU A 413 -5.23 -10.10 1.83
C LEU A 413 -4.42 -10.67 3.00
N VAL A 414 -3.15 -10.29 3.18
CA VAL A 414 -2.36 -10.67 4.36
C VAL A 414 -2.97 -10.09 5.65
N HIS A 415 -3.49 -8.87 5.61
CA HIS A 415 -4.20 -8.30 6.75
C HIS A 415 -5.45 -9.11 7.10
N GLU A 416 -6.29 -9.40 6.11
CA GLU A 416 -7.53 -10.18 6.32
C GLU A 416 -7.26 -11.64 6.69
N MET A 417 -6.22 -12.25 6.12
CA MET A 417 -5.70 -13.56 6.50
C MET A 417 -5.39 -13.58 7.99
N ASN A 418 -4.58 -12.65 8.49
CA ASN A 418 -4.19 -12.60 9.89
C ASN A 418 -5.40 -12.43 10.83
N LYS A 419 -6.33 -11.54 10.47
CA LYS A 419 -7.57 -11.32 11.23
C LYS A 419 -8.48 -12.55 11.22
N ARG A 420 -8.56 -13.27 10.10
CA ARG A 420 -9.37 -14.47 9.96
C ARG A 420 -8.74 -15.67 10.66
N GLY A 421 -7.44 -15.88 10.52
CA GLY A 421 -6.68 -16.90 11.21
C GLY A 421 -6.80 -16.78 12.74
N LYS A 422 -6.74 -15.57 13.30
CA LYS A 422 -7.05 -15.34 14.73
C LYS A 422 -8.47 -15.73 15.14
N ARG A 423 -9.46 -15.60 14.25
CA ARG A 423 -10.84 -16.01 14.56
C ARG A 423 -10.98 -17.53 14.54
N VAL A 424 -10.37 -18.19 13.57
CA VAL A 424 -10.46 -19.65 13.36
C VAL A 424 -9.60 -20.41 14.37
N PHE A 425 -8.32 -20.08 14.47
CA PHE A 425 -7.33 -20.80 15.29
C PHE A 425 -7.05 -20.14 16.65
N LYS A 426 -7.69 -18.99 16.96
CA LYS A 426 -7.56 -18.28 18.23
C LYS A 426 -6.09 -18.03 18.59
N LYS A 427 -5.64 -18.51 19.76
CA LYS A 427 -4.29 -18.30 20.29
C LYS A 427 -3.19 -19.06 19.53
N GLN A 428 -3.54 -20.03 18.69
CA GLN A 428 -2.57 -20.81 17.91
C GLN A 428 -2.13 -20.08 16.63
N TRP A 429 -2.82 -19.01 16.24
CA TRP A 429 -2.46 -18.24 15.06
C TRP A 429 -1.25 -17.34 15.32
N LYS A 430 -0.16 -17.57 14.61
CA LYS A 430 0.97 -16.65 14.52
C LYS A 430 0.73 -15.70 13.34
N ASN A 431 0.81 -14.40 13.59
CA ASN A 431 0.68 -13.42 12.53
C ASN A 431 1.84 -13.54 11.54
N THR A 432 1.52 -13.69 10.27
CA THR A 432 2.50 -13.56 9.17
C THR A 432 2.76 -12.10 8.91
N LYS A 433 4.04 -11.77 8.67
CA LYS A 433 4.49 -10.46 8.26
C LYS A 433 5.36 -10.61 7.02
N LEU A 434 5.16 -9.73 6.06
CA LEU A 434 5.88 -9.72 4.78
C LEU A 434 7.23 -9.02 4.89
N VAL A 435 8.18 -9.42 4.07
CA VAL A 435 9.38 -8.64 3.78
C VAL A 435 9.29 -8.15 2.35
N LEU A 436 9.44 -6.85 2.13
CA LEU A 436 9.27 -6.26 0.81
C LEU A 436 10.60 -5.66 0.34
N PHE A 437 11.15 -6.23 -0.74
CA PHE A 437 12.34 -5.74 -1.42
C PHE A 437 11.91 -5.02 -2.68
N MET A 438 12.39 -3.81 -2.87
CA MET A 438 12.01 -3.01 -4.02
C MET A 438 13.07 -1.98 -4.38
N THR A 439 13.09 -1.57 -5.64
CA THR A 439 13.93 -0.44 -6.08
C THR A 439 13.50 0.85 -5.40
N GLU A 440 14.35 1.87 -5.50
CA GLU A 440 14.02 3.19 -4.97
C GLU A 440 12.84 3.83 -5.74
N GLY A 441 12.75 3.64 -7.07
CA GLY A 441 11.59 4.04 -7.88
C GLY A 441 10.28 3.42 -7.39
N CYS A 442 10.26 2.11 -7.13
CA CYS A 442 9.11 1.42 -6.53
C CYS A 442 8.70 2.03 -5.19
N TYR A 443 9.67 2.33 -4.32
CA TYR A 443 9.40 2.88 -3.01
C TYR A 443 8.68 4.23 -3.13
N TYR A 444 9.18 5.12 -3.98
CA TYR A 444 8.52 6.40 -4.21
C TYR A 444 7.10 6.26 -4.74
N LYS A 445 6.85 5.29 -5.63
CA LYS A 445 5.51 4.99 -6.16
C LYS A 445 4.54 4.57 -5.05
N TYR A 446 4.98 3.73 -4.11
CA TYR A 446 4.10 3.08 -3.13
C TYR A 446 4.14 3.66 -1.71
N GLU A 447 5.10 4.51 -1.35
CA GLU A 447 5.28 5.02 0.02
C GLU A 447 3.99 5.60 0.61
N LYS A 448 3.25 6.40 -0.17
CA LYS A 448 1.98 7.00 0.28
C LYS A 448 0.86 5.98 0.49
N GLN A 449 0.85 4.90 -0.28
CA GLN A 449 -0.14 3.82 -0.20
C GLN A 449 0.18 2.84 0.93
N ILE A 450 1.47 2.64 1.22
CA ILE A 450 1.97 1.91 2.39
C ILE A 450 1.83 2.80 3.63
N GLY A 451 0.58 3.14 3.97
CA GLY A 451 0.26 3.96 5.13
C GLY A 451 0.39 3.23 6.47
N HIS A 452 0.02 3.93 7.54
CA HIS A 452 0.20 3.49 8.94
C HIS A 452 -0.47 2.16 9.31
N GLU A 453 -1.54 1.75 8.61
CA GLU A 453 -2.16 0.44 8.86
C GLU A 453 -1.50 -0.68 8.04
N SER A 454 -1.15 -0.42 6.77
CA SER A 454 -0.49 -1.37 5.88
C SER A 454 0.91 -1.75 6.36
N ILE A 455 1.63 -0.81 7.00
CA ILE A 455 2.98 -1.07 7.56
C ILE A 455 2.98 -2.19 8.61
N LYS A 456 1.84 -2.45 9.27
CA LYS A 456 1.71 -3.54 10.26
C LYS A 456 1.77 -4.93 9.62
N SER A 457 1.46 -5.04 8.33
CA SER A 457 1.60 -6.27 7.55
C SER A 457 3.05 -6.58 7.21
N PHE A 458 3.97 -5.63 7.39
CA PHE A 458 5.38 -5.82 7.10
C PHE A 458 6.21 -6.11 8.36
N ARG A 459 7.22 -6.95 8.16
CA ARG A 459 8.37 -7.10 9.04
C ARG A 459 9.38 -6.01 8.70
N ASP A 460 9.65 -5.85 7.40
CA ASP A 460 10.57 -4.84 6.88
C ASP A 460 10.22 -4.44 5.44
N ILE A 461 10.66 -3.25 5.03
CA ILE A 461 10.58 -2.71 3.67
C ILE A 461 11.98 -2.23 3.31
N ILE A 462 12.62 -2.94 2.38
CA ILE A 462 14.03 -2.79 2.06
C ILE A 462 14.16 -2.20 0.66
N LYS A 463 14.69 -0.98 0.59
CA LYS A 463 15.16 -0.38 -0.67
C LYS A 463 16.45 -1.08 -1.08
N VAL A 464 16.43 -1.77 -2.21
CA VAL A 464 17.57 -2.55 -2.69
C VAL A 464 18.62 -1.68 -3.35
N LYS A 465 19.86 -2.17 -3.35
CA LYS A 465 20.98 -1.57 -4.08
C LYS A 465 21.69 -2.65 -4.87
N CYS A 466 22.00 -2.36 -6.13
CA CYS A 466 22.77 -3.25 -6.99
C CYS A 466 24.09 -3.68 -6.33
N GLY A 467 24.47 -4.95 -6.52
CA GLY A 467 25.68 -5.56 -5.98
C GLY A 467 25.58 -5.99 -4.50
N LYS A 468 24.49 -5.66 -3.80
CA LYS A 468 24.32 -6.05 -2.40
C LYS A 468 23.72 -7.45 -2.27
N GLU A 469 24.19 -8.17 -1.25
CA GLU A 469 23.61 -9.44 -0.80
C GLU A 469 22.86 -9.27 0.53
N TYR A 470 21.77 -10.03 0.68
CA TYR A 470 20.89 -10.02 1.84
C TYR A 470 20.71 -11.43 2.37
N GLY A 471 20.89 -11.59 3.68
CA GLY A 471 20.85 -12.88 4.37
C GLY A 471 19.67 -13.06 5.31
N GLU A 472 19.71 -14.09 6.15
CA GLU A 472 18.63 -14.46 7.09
C GLU A 472 18.14 -13.27 7.95
N LYS A 473 19.06 -12.42 8.41
CA LYS A 473 18.71 -11.26 9.23
C LYS A 473 17.77 -10.28 8.52
N ASP A 474 17.93 -10.15 7.21
CA ASP A 474 17.25 -9.15 6.40
C ASP A 474 16.16 -9.78 5.52
N PHE A 475 16.25 -11.08 5.22
CA PHE A 475 15.40 -11.80 4.27
C PHE A 475 14.67 -12.99 4.91
N LEU A 476 14.84 -14.20 4.41
CA LEU A 476 14.15 -15.40 4.88
C LEU A 476 15.16 -16.42 5.41
N GLU A 477 14.70 -17.39 6.21
CA GLU A 477 15.59 -18.38 6.84
C GLU A 477 16.22 -19.29 5.77
N GLU A 478 15.39 -19.76 4.84
CA GLU A 478 15.77 -20.74 3.81
C GLU A 478 16.42 -20.12 2.57
N PHE A 479 16.43 -18.79 2.46
CA PHE A 479 16.86 -18.09 1.25
C PHE A 479 17.90 -16.99 1.51
N ARG A 480 18.68 -16.68 0.47
CA ARG A 480 19.55 -15.51 0.37
C ARG A 480 19.28 -14.82 -0.96
N LEU A 481 19.52 -13.52 -1.01
CA LEU A 481 19.26 -12.70 -2.18
C LEU A 481 20.51 -11.91 -2.57
N LYS A 482 20.95 -12.01 -3.82
CA LYS A 482 21.92 -11.08 -4.44
C LYS A 482 21.17 -10.19 -5.42
N VAL A 483 21.38 -8.89 -5.33
CA VAL A 483 20.82 -7.90 -6.25
C VAL A 483 21.85 -7.64 -7.33
N VAL A 484 21.45 -7.78 -8.58
CA VAL A 484 22.34 -7.61 -9.74
C VAL A 484 21.87 -6.46 -10.60
N LYS A 485 22.79 -5.96 -11.44
CA LYS A 485 22.51 -4.84 -12.31
C LYS A 485 21.45 -5.22 -13.35
N ALA A 486 20.56 -4.27 -13.62
CA ALA A 486 19.71 -4.24 -14.80
C ALA A 486 19.71 -2.80 -15.33
N LEU A 487 19.47 -2.64 -16.62
CA LEU A 487 19.45 -1.36 -17.30
C LEU A 487 18.10 -1.19 -18.01
N HIS A 488 17.14 -0.62 -17.30
CA HIS A 488 15.81 -0.33 -17.83
C HIS A 488 15.28 0.95 -17.18
N ASP A 489 14.67 1.80 -18.01
CA ASP A 489 14.04 3.03 -17.55
C ASP A 489 12.81 2.69 -16.70
N ASP A 490 12.88 3.01 -15.40
CA ASP A 490 11.81 2.74 -14.44
C ASP A 490 10.76 3.88 -14.40
N LEU A 491 10.68 4.72 -15.44
CA LEU A 491 9.89 5.96 -15.47
C LEU A 491 10.20 6.90 -14.30
N THR A 492 11.39 6.74 -13.71
CA THR A 492 11.93 7.48 -12.58
C THR A 492 13.43 7.64 -12.78
N ASP A 493 14.08 8.51 -12.00
CA ASP A 493 15.54 8.68 -12.03
C ASP A 493 16.30 7.51 -11.36
N HIS A 494 15.69 6.33 -11.23
CA HIS A 494 16.22 5.17 -10.52
C HIS A 494 16.35 3.96 -11.43
N ASP A 495 17.42 3.20 -11.21
CA ASP A 495 17.71 2.00 -11.99
C ASP A 495 16.80 0.82 -11.60
N SER A 496 16.45 0.01 -12.61
CA SER A 496 15.93 -1.35 -12.41
C SER A 496 17.00 -2.28 -11.82
N VAL A 497 16.56 -3.44 -11.30
CA VAL A 497 17.48 -4.47 -10.82
C VAL A 497 17.06 -5.86 -11.27
N GLY A 498 18.04 -6.75 -11.42
CA GLY A 498 17.83 -8.19 -11.45
C GLY A 498 18.05 -8.80 -10.07
N TYR A 499 17.70 -10.08 -9.92
CA TYR A 499 17.85 -10.82 -8.68
C TYR A 499 18.46 -12.19 -8.90
N ILE A 500 19.30 -12.64 -7.96
CA ILE A 500 19.70 -14.03 -7.84
C ILE A 500 19.31 -14.55 -6.46
N ILE A 501 18.46 -15.57 -6.46
CA ILE A 501 18.00 -16.25 -5.26
C ILE A 501 18.90 -17.47 -5.02
N LYS A 502 19.42 -17.58 -3.82
CA LYS A 502 20.25 -18.70 -3.35
C LYS A 502 19.55 -19.41 -2.18
N ASN A 503 19.86 -20.68 -1.97
CA ASN A 503 19.41 -21.38 -0.76
C ASN A 503 20.23 -20.95 0.48
N LYS A 504 19.86 -21.44 1.66
CA LYS A 504 20.59 -21.19 2.92
C LYS A 504 22.05 -21.66 2.92
N LYS A 505 22.41 -22.61 2.04
CA LYS A 505 23.79 -23.10 1.83
C LYS A 505 24.57 -22.23 0.82
N PHE A 506 24.05 -21.05 0.44
CA PHE A 506 24.63 -20.12 -0.55
C PHE A 506 24.71 -20.65 -1.99
N LYS A 507 24.08 -21.79 -2.29
CA LYS A 507 24.04 -22.35 -3.65
C LYS A 507 23.00 -21.55 -4.47
N PRO A 508 23.35 -21.05 -5.66
CA PRO A 508 22.40 -20.35 -6.52
C PRO A 508 21.30 -21.30 -6.98
N LEU A 509 20.06 -20.85 -6.86
CA LEU A 509 18.87 -21.58 -7.28
C LEU A 509 18.35 -21.04 -8.61
N ILE A 510 18.20 -19.72 -8.72
CA ILE A 510 17.62 -19.07 -9.90
C ILE A 510 18.05 -17.61 -10.00
N GLY A 511 18.29 -17.16 -11.23
CA GLY A 511 18.42 -15.74 -11.57
C GLY A 511 17.18 -15.22 -12.30
N PHE A 512 16.85 -13.95 -12.08
CA PHE A 512 15.88 -13.16 -12.82
C PHE A 512 16.60 -11.94 -13.37
N THR A 513 16.54 -11.72 -14.68
CA THR A 513 17.13 -10.52 -15.27
C THR A 513 16.40 -9.24 -14.87
N GLY A 514 15.11 -9.36 -14.56
CA GLY A 514 14.20 -8.23 -14.65
C GLY A 514 14.19 -7.67 -16.07
N ASP A 515 13.61 -6.50 -16.22
CA ASP A 515 13.66 -5.76 -17.47
C ASP A 515 15.03 -5.12 -17.58
N THR A 516 15.74 -5.43 -18.66
CA THR A 516 17.07 -4.92 -18.91
C THR A 516 17.38 -4.95 -20.40
N GLN A 517 18.00 -3.88 -20.89
CA GLN A 517 18.72 -3.91 -22.15
C GLN A 517 19.99 -4.75 -22.02
N TRP A 518 20.56 -5.11 -23.17
CA TRP A 518 21.87 -5.74 -23.20
C TRP A 518 22.97 -4.75 -22.85
N TYR A 519 24.00 -5.21 -22.14
CA TYR A 519 25.22 -4.44 -21.91
C TYR A 519 26.45 -5.36 -21.84
N PRO A 520 27.66 -4.85 -22.11
CA PRO A 520 28.86 -5.66 -22.09
C PRO A 520 29.07 -6.34 -20.72
N ASN A 521 29.36 -7.64 -20.75
CA ASN A 521 29.62 -8.48 -19.57
C ASN A 521 28.39 -8.70 -18.65
N ILE A 522 27.16 -8.58 -19.18
CA ILE A 522 25.93 -8.88 -18.41
C ILE A 522 25.93 -10.30 -17.84
N GLU A 523 26.54 -11.27 -18.52
CA GLU A 523 26.67 -12.65 -18.07
C GLU A 523 27.44 -12.78 -16.75
N GLU A 524 28.38 -11.87 -16.47
CA GLU A 524 29.18 -11.86 -15.23
C GLU A 524 28.31 -11.65 -13.99
N GLU A 525 27.19 -10.92 -14.12
CA GLU A 525 26.25 -10.72 -13.02
C GLU A 525 25.66 -12.05 -12.52
N TYR A 526 25.41 -12.96 -13.47
CA TYR A 526 24.81 -14.29 -13.27
C TYR A 526 25.84 -15.40 -13.11
N LYS A 527 27.14 -15.08 -13.16
CA LYS A 527 28.20 -15.99 -12.73
C LYS A 527 28.30 -15.99 -11.21
N ILE A 528 28.19 -17.20 -10.66
CA ILE A 528 28.43 -17.46 -9.24
C ILE A 528 29.39 -18.64 -9.17
N ASP A 529 30.54 -18.42 -8.54
CA ASP A 529 31.61 -19.40 -8.31
C ASP A 529 32.01 -20.19 -9.58
N ASN A 530 32.12 -19.51 -10.73
CA ASN A 530 32.42 -20.10 -12.04
C ASN A 530 31.42 -21.17 -12.56
N ARG A 531 30.30 -21.40 -11.85
CA ARG A 531 29.25 -22.34 -12.25
C ARG A 531 28.06 -21.62 -12.90
N GLY A 532 27.80 -20.40 -12.47
CA GLY A 532 26.65 -19.61 -12.91
C GLY A 532 25.32 -20.16 -12.37
N CYS A 533 24.24 -19.44 -12.63
CA CYS A 533 22.91 -19.88 -12.20
C CYS A 533 22.49 -21.18 -12.92
N PRO A 534 21.88 -22.14 -12.22
CA PRO A 534 21.33 -23.35 -12.84
C PRO A 534 20.08 -23.05 -13.66
N VAL A 535 19.21 -22.18 -13.14
CA VAL A 535 18.04 -21.65 -13.85
C VAL A 535 18.20 -20.14 -14.02
N LEU A 536 17.87 -19.61 -15.19
CA LEU A 536 17.83 -18.18 -15.45
C LEU A 536 16.56 -17.81 -16.23
N CYS A 537 15.74 -16.95 -15.67
CA CYS A 537 14.62 -16.29 -16.34
C CYS A 537 15.15 -15.03 -17.04
N MET A 538 15.12 -15.02 -18.37
CA MET A 538 15.65 -13.95 -19.21
C MET A 538 14.51 -13.21 -19.91
N ASN A 539 14.32 -11.93 -19.56
CA ASN A 539 13.32 -11.08 -20.19
C ASN A 539 13.75 -10.73 -21.62
N ILE A 540 12.98 -11.19 -22.61
CA ILE A 540 13.22 -10.84 -24.01
C ILE A 540 12.63 -9.47 -24.38
N GLY A 541 11.46 -9.10 -23.85
CA GLY A 541 10.69 -7.90 -24.18
C GLY A 541 10.04 -7.96 -25.57
N GLY A 542 10.77 -8.46 -26.56
CA GLY A 542 10.24 -8.71 -27.88
C GLY A 542 11.29 -9.30 -28.81
N VAL A 543 10.85 -9.84 -29.94
CA VAL A 543 11.82 -10.36 -30.92
C VAL A 543 12.57 -9.20 -31.58
N VAL A 544 11.80 -8.18 -32.02
CA VAL A 544 12.23 -6.90 -32.58
C VAL A 544 11.11 -5.87 -32.37
N ASP A 545 11.43 -4.56 -32.36
CA ASP A 545 10.41 -3.51 -32.39
C ASP A 545 9.96 -3.25 -33.84
N ILE A 546 8.79 -3.78 -34.20
CA ILE A 546 8.20 -3.65 -35.54
C ILE A 546 7.41 -2.36 -35.76
N PHE A 547 7.17 -1.55 -34.71
CA PHE A 547 6.24 -0.41 -34.76
C PHE A 547 6.91 0.96 -34.73
N LYS A 548 8.17 1.07 -34.31
CA LYS A 548 8.92 2.34 -34.34
C LYS A 548 9.08 2.86 -35.78
N GLU A 549 9.02 4.16 -36.01
CA GLU A 549 9.41 4.74 -37.32
C GLU A 549 10.91 4.46 -37.58
N GLY A 550 11.21 3.79 -38.70
CA GLY A 550 12.54 3.19 -38.93
C GLY A 550 12.82 1.97 -38.03
N GLY A 551 11.75 1.33 -37.55
CA GLY A 551 11.72 0.07 -36.83
C GLY A 551 12.25 -1.03 -37.73
N ILE A 552 13.04 -1.91 -37.14
CA ILE A 552 13.95 -2.72 -37.92
C ILE A 552 13.40 -4.13 -38.05
N MET A 553 13.25 -4.59 -39.28
CA MET A 553 12.75 -5.92 -39.55
C MET A 553 13.85 -6.96 -39.39
N LEU A 554 13.48 -8.17 -39.01
CA LEU A 554 14.42 -9.31 -39.02
C LEU A 554 15.03 -9.54 -40.40
N SER A 555 14.30 -9.19 -41.47
CA SER A 555 14.84 -9.22 -42.84
C SER A 555 16.02 -8.27 -43.03
N ASP A 556 16.03 -7.13 -42.33
CA ASP A 556 17.11 -6.15 -42.46
C ASP A 556 18.38 -6.68 -41.81
N LEU A 557 18.25 -7.43 -40.69
CA LEU A 557 19.36 -8.15 -40.07
C LEU A 557 19.95 -9.19 -41.04
N ALA A 558 19.09 -9.94 -41.74
CA ALA A 558 19.49 -10.97 -42.69
C ALA A 558 20.06 -10.42 -44.01
N THR A 559 19.75 -9.17 -44.37
CA THR A 559 20.13 -8.56 -45.66
C THR A 559 21.17 -7.45 -45.53
N CYS A 560 21.72 -7.22 -44.33
CA CYS A 560 22.84 -6.31 -44.10
C CYS A 560 24.06 -6.68 -44.97
N ASN A 561 24.34 -5.86 -46.00
CA ASN A 561 25.44 -6.09 -46.94
C ASN A 561 26.79 -5.58 -46.45
N SER A 562 26.83 -4.77 -45.38
CA SER A 562 28.08 -4.23 -44.82
C SER A 562 28.19 -4.46 -43.31
N LYS A 563 29.42 -4.63 -42.82
CA LYS A 563 29.72 -4.76 -41.37
C LYS A 563 29.29 -3.53 -40.56
N ASN A 564 29.32 -2.34 -41.16
CA ASN A 564 28.91 -1.11 -40.49
C ASN A 564 27.39 -1.01 -40.34
N ASP A 565 26.62 -1.44 -41.34
CA ASP A 565 25.15 -1.44 -41.25
C ASP A 565 24.68 -2.42 -40.17
N HIS A 566 25.29 -3.60 -40.12
CA HIS A 566 25.02 -4.58 -39.07
C HIS A 566 25.37 -4.04 -37.67
N ARG A 567 26.50 -3.34 -37.53
CA ARG A 567 26.90 -2.74 -36.25
C ARG A 567 25.93 -1.64 -35.80
N ASN A 568 25.58 -0.71 -36.69
CA ASN A 568 24.65 0.38 -36.38
C ASN A 568 23.25 -0.17 -36.04
N PHE A 569 22.81 -1.22 -36.75
CA PHE A 569 21.59 -1.96 -36.44
C PHE A 569 21.65 -2.51 -35.01
N MET A 570 22.72 -3.22 -34.68
CA MET A 570 22.86 -3.91 -33.39
C MET A 570 22.97 -2.91 -32.24
N GLU A 571 23.74 -1.83 -32.42
CA GLU A 571 23.81 -0.74 -31.44
C GLU A 571 22.44 -0.10 -31.23
N LYS A 572 21.64 0.10 -32.29
CA LYS A 572 20.28 0.65 -32.14
C LYS A 572 19.39 -0.27 -31.30
N ILE A 573 19.27 -1.55 -31.65
CA ILE A 573 18.39 -2.47 -30.90
C ILE A 573 18.85 -2.66 -29.46
N LEU A 574 20.15 -2.83 -29.22
CA LEU A 574 20.66 -3.20 -27.91
C LEU A 574 20.83 -2.03 -26.94
N ILE A 575 20.99 -0.81 -27.45
CA ILE A 575 21.26 0.39 -26.63
C ILE A 575 20.02 1.29 -26.53
N THR A 576 19.20 1.37 -27.58
CA THR A 576 18.05 2.29 -27.57
C THR A 576 16.77 1.64 -27.10
N GLU A 577 16.73 0.32 -27.04
CA GLU A 577 15.58 -0.42 -26.54
C GLU A 577 15.88 -0.99 -25.16
N ASN A 578 14.96 -0.79 -24.20
CA ASN A 578 15.18 -1.09 -22.79
C ASN A 578 15.06 -2.60 -22.43
N HIS A 579 15.19 -3.51 -23.41
CA HIS A 579 15.06 -4.97 -23.23
C HIS A 579 16.17 -5.71 -23.98
N LEU A 580 16.36 -7.02 -23.72
CA LEU A 580 17.41 -7.80 -24.36
C LEU A 580 17.17 -7.97 -25.86
N TYR A 581 15.90 -8.09 -26.26
CA TYR A 581 15.50 -8.54 -27.59
C TYR A 581 16.14 -9.87 -27.98
N LEU A 582 15.84 -10.37 -29.18
CA LEU A 582 16.42 -11.63 -29.65
C LEU A 582 17.97 -11.67 -29.58
N PRO A 583 18.71 -10.63 -30.03
CA PRO A 583 20.17 -10.75 -30.05
C PRO A 583 20.79 -10.70 -28.65
N GLY A 584 20.30 -9.83 -27.76
CA GLY A 584 20.79 -9.75 -26.39
C GLY A 584 20.46 -11.01 -25.59
N LEU A 585 19.28 -11.60 -25.83
CA LEU A 585 18.88 -12.88 -25.25
C LEU A 585 19.83 -14.00 -25.68
N TYR A 586 20.08 -14.10 -26.99
CA TYR A 586 20.99 -15.12 -27.55
C TYR A 586 22.41 -14.97 -27.01
N TRP A 587 22.98 -13.76 -27.01
CA TRP A 587 24.35 -13.53 -26.52
C TRP A 587 24.48 -13.80 -25.02
N LEU A 588 23.54 -13.35 -24.20
CA LEU A 588 23.53 -13.66 -22.77
C LEU A 588 23.50 -15.19 -22.54
N ALA A 589 22.59 -15.90 -23.20
CA ALA A 589 22.48 -17.35 -23.06
C ALA A 589 23.75 -18.06 -23.55
N LYS A 590 24.28 -17.65 -24.70
CA LYS A 590 25.51 -18.18 -25.28
C LYS A 590 26.70 -17.99 -24.36
N ASP A 591 26.94 -16.77 -23.88
CA ASP A 591 28.11 -16.48 -23.04
C ASP A 591 28.05 -17.26 -21.72
N ILE A 592 26.86 -17.37 -21.11
CA ILE A 592 26.65 -18.20 -19.91
C ILE A 592 26.95 -19.69 -20.18
N VAL A 593 26.49 -20.24 -21.31
CA VAL A 593 26.74 -21.63 -21.69
C VAL A 593 28.22 -21.86 -21.95
N MET A 594 28.85 -20.99 -22.76
CA MET A 594 30.25 -21.14 -23.15
C MET A 594 31.21 -21.05 -21.97
N GLN A 595 30.88 -20.26 -20.96
CA GLN A 595 31.79 -20.00 -19.84
C GLN A 595 31.53 -20.91 -18.64
N SER A 596 30.41 -21.63 -18.63
CA SER A 596 30.06 -22.49 -17.51
C SER A 596 30.57 -23.91 -17.68
N LYS A 597 31.08 -24.47 -16.58
CA LYS A 597 31.42 -25.90 -16.48
C LYS A 597 30.23 -26.78 -16.06
N ARG A 598 29.06 -26.18 -15.84
CA ARG A 598 27.89 -26.86 -15.28
C ARG A 598 27.00 -27.44 -16.39
N GLU A 599 26.67 -28.71 -16.25
CA GLU A 599 25.66 -29.41 -17.05
C GLU A 599 24.24 -29.05 -16.60
N ASN A 600 23.25 -29.34 -17.45
CA ASN A 600 21.82 -29.17 -17.18
C ASN A 600 21.40 -27.74 -16.79
N LYS A 601 21.83 -26.72 -17.55
CA LYS A 601 21.27 -25.37 -17.44
C LYS A 601 19.88 -25.30 -18.04
N LEU A 602 18.98 -24.59 -17.36
CA LEU A 602 17.66 -24.26 -17.88
C LEU A 602 17.53 -22.75 -18.06
N PHE A 603 17.29 -22.34 -19.30
CA PHE A 603 16.86 -20.99 -19.61
C PHE A 603 15.34 -20.94 -19.72
N ILE A 604 14.72 -19.98 -19.04
CA ILE A 604 13.30 -19.68 -19.20
C ILE A 604 13.23 -18.36 -19.96
N VAL A 605 12.72 -18.39 -21.19
CA VAL A 605 12.50 -17.17 -21.97
C VAL A 605 11.24 -16.51 -21.44
N SER A 606 11.39 -15.37 -20.80
CA SER A 606 10.32 -14.65 -20.12
C SER A 606 9.95 -13.36 -20.83
N GLU A 607 8.79 -12.80 -20.46
CA GLU A 607 8.23 -11.55 -20.97
C GLU A 607 7.99 -11.64 -22.48
N LEU A 608 7.24 -12.69 -22.86
CA LEU A 608 6.88 -12.93 -24.25
C LEU A 608 5.65 -12.10 -24.60
N CYS A 609 5.73 -11.36 -25.71
CA CYS A 609 4.64 -10.55 -26.25
C CYS A 609 3.49 -11.38 -26.80
N GLU A 610 2.28 -10.82 -26.79
CA GLU A 610 1.10 -11.42 -27.43
C GLU A 610 1.27 -11.62 -28.94
N GLU A 611 2.14 -10.84 -29.61
CA GLU A 611 2.48 -11.03 -31.01
C GLU A 611 3.13 -12.40 -31.29
N MET A 612 3.60 -13.10 -30.25
CA MET A 612 4.19 -14.44 -30.34
C MET A 612 3.19 -15.59 -30.17
N LYS A 613 1.88 -15.32 -30.27
CA LYS A 613 0.83 -16.36 -30.33
C LYS A 613 1.01 -17.28 -31.56
N GLY A 614 0.34 -18.44 -31.53
CA GLY A 614 0.35 -19.38 -32.66
C GLY A 614 1.65 -20.17 -32.77
N GLY A 615 2.19 -20.58 -31.62
CA GLY A 615 3.34 -21.48 -31.53
C GLY A 615 4.70 -20.77 -31.58
N LEU A 616 4.75 -19.48 -31.87
CA LEU A 616 6.01 -18.74 -32.01
C LEU A 616 6.85 -18.70 -30.72
N ARG A 617 6.21 -18.69 -29.54
CA ARG A 617 6.91 -18.81 -28.25
C ARG A 617 7.69 -20.11 -28.13
N ILE A 618 7.07 -21.23 -28.51
CA ILE A 618 7.70 -22.56 -28.46
C ILE A 618 8.78 -22.66 -29.53
N ASP A 619 8.47 -22.25 -30.77
CA ASP A 619 9.42 -22.26 -31.89
C ASP A 619 10.68 -21.44 -31.59
N LEU A 620 10.54 -20.25 -30.98
CA LEU A 620 11.69 -19.44 -30.57
C LEU A 620 12.56 -20.17 -29.55
N ALA A 621 11.95 -20.75 -28.52
CA ALA A 621 12.68 -21.47 -27.48
C ALA A 621 13.43 -22.68 -28.05
N GLU A 622 12.77 -23.48 -28.92
CA GLU A 622 13.38 -24.64 -29.57
C GLU A 622 14.55 -24.24 -30.48
N LYS A 623 14.40 -23.19 -31.30
CA LYS A 623 15.49 -22.69 -32.17
C LYS A 623 16.66 -22.12 -31.37
N LEU A 624 16.38 -21.43 -30.26
CA LEU A 624 17.44 -20.93 -29.37
C LEU A 624 18.19 -22.11 -28.74
N GLU A 625 17.48 -23.14 -28.27
CA GLU A 625 18.08 -24.36 -27.72
C GLU A 625 18.98 -25.08 -28.73
N GLU A 626 18.48 -25.30 -29.96
CA GLU A 626 19.22 -25.92 -31.05
C GLU A 626 20.52 -25.15 -31.36
N THR A 627 20.41 -23.83 -31.54
CA THR A 627 21.57 -22.97 -31.84
C THR A 627 22.62 -23.02 -30.73
N LEU A 628 22.20 -22.97 -29.46
CA LEU A 628 23.12 -23.05 -28.32
C LEU A 628 23.83 -24.41 -28.25
N ARG A 629 23.12 -25.51 -28.56
CA ARG A 629 23.71 -26.86 -28.61
C ARG A 629 24.70 -27.01 -29.74
N GLU A 630 24.41 -26.48 -30.92
CA GLU A 630 25.34 -26.50 -32.06
C GLU A 630 26.64 -25.76 -31.74
N ASP A 631 26.53 -24.56 -31.17
CA ASP A 631 27.70 -23.78 -30.81
C ASP A 631 28.51 -24.45 -29.70
N LEU A 632 27.84 -25.09 -28.74
CA LEU A 632 28.52 -25.84 -27.68
C LEU A 632 29.20 -27.08 -28.26
N ALA A 633 28.56 -27.79 -29.19
CA ALA A 633 29.15 -28.94 -29.86
C ALA A 633 30.41 -28.56 -30.64
N LYS A 634 30.39 -27.43 -31.37
CA LYS A 634 31.59 -26.88 -32.06
C LYS A 634 32.71 -26.63 -31.07
N LYS A 635 32.42 -25.93 -29.97
CA LYS A 635 33.40 -25.66 -28.92
C LYS A 635 34.00 -26.94 -28.32
N LEU A 636 33.16 -27.91 -27.98
CA LEU A 636 33.60 -29.21 -27.44
C LEU A 636 34.47 -29.97 -28.44
N THR A 637 34.16 -29.91 -29.75
CA THR A 637 35.02 -30.55 -30.77
C THR A 637 36.37 -29.84 -30.93
N GLU A 638 36.40 -28.51 -30.85
CA GLU A 638 37.66 -27.73 -30.90
C GLU A 638 38.55 -28.01 -29.67
N GLU A 639 37.94 -28.09 -28.48
CA GLU A 639 38.61 -28.41 -27.22
C GLU A 639 39.00 -29.89 -27.08
N SER A 640 38.30 -30.82 -27.75
CA SER A 640 38.61 -32.27 -27.69
C SER A 640 39.94 -32.70 -28.33
N ASN A 641 40.68 -31.77 -28.94
CA ASN A 641 42.12 -31.98 -29.19
C ASN A 641 42.95 -31.96 -27.89
N GLU A 642 42.35 -31.63 -26.74
CA GLU A 642 42.90 -31.85 -25.41
C GLU A 642 42.49 -33.24 -24.87
N PRO A 643 43.44 -34.07 -24.37
CA PRO A 643 43.24 -35.49 -24.08
C PRO A 643 42.33 -35.84 -22.88
N ASP A 644 41.67 -34.88 -22.24
CA ASP A 644 40.98 -35.07 -20.95
C ASP A 644 39.44 -34.87 -20.99
N LEU A 645 38.82 -34.69 -22.16
CA LEU A 645 37.35 -34.60 -22.25
C LEU A 645 36.71 -36.01 -22.25
N PRO A 646 35.76 -36.31 -21.33
CA PRO A 646 35.12 -37.64 -21.27
C PRO A 646 34.33 -37.94 -22.55
N GLU A 647 34.60 -39.08 -23.20
CA GLU A 647 34.03 -39.54 -24.48
C GLU A 647 32.48 -39.62 -24.55
N ASN A 648 31.76 -39.36 -23.45
CA ASN A 648 30.31 -39.60 -23.33
C ASN A 648 29.44 -38.33 -23.16
N LYS A 649 30.01 -37.12 -23.21
CA LYS A 649 29.20 -35.90 -22.99
C LYS A 649 28.57 -35.39 -24.27
N LYS A 650 27.23 -35.30 -24.32
CA LYS A 650 26.49 -34.72 -25.45
C LYS A 650 26.05 -33.29 -25.12
N ALA A 651 26.02 -32.41 -26.12
CA ALA A 651 25.53 -31.03 -25.96
C ALA A 651 24.09 -30.97 -25.41
N GLU A 652 23.30 -32.01 -25.66
CA GLU A 652 21.93 -32.18 -25.13
C GLU A 652 21.85 -32.20 -23.60
N ASP A 653 22.92 -32.61 -22.92
CA ASP A 653 22.98 -32.71 -21.46
C ASP A 653 23.35 -31.37 -20.79
N TYR A 654 23.67 -30.33 -21.56
CA TYR A 654 24.16 -29.07 -21.01
C TYR A 654 23.11 -27.97 -20.92
N VAL A 655 22.20 -27.89 -21.90
CA VAL A 655 21.30 -26.76 -22.02
C VAL A 655 19.90 -27.19 -22.47
N SER A 656 18.90 -26.58 -21.85
CA SER A 656 17.51 -26.63 -22.28
C SER A 656 16.91 -25.22 -22.19
N VAL A 657 15.98 -24.92 -23.08
CA VAL A 657 15.29 -23.63 -23.16
C VAL A 657 13.79 -23.89 -23.17
N LEU A 658 13.06 -23.26 -22.26
CA LEU A 658 11.59 -23.33 -22.23
C LEU A 658 11.01 -21.92 -22.32
N PRO A 659 9.92 -21.71 -23.08
CA PRO A 659 9.16 -20.47 -22.99
C PRO A 659 8.45 -20.44 -21.63
N GLU A 660 8.26 -19.25 -21.07
CA GLU A 660 7.43 -19.07 -19.89
C GLU A 660 5.93 -19.21 -20.19
N ASP A 661 5.19 -19.78 -19.25
CA ASP A 661 3.73 -19.69 -19.18
C ASP A 661 3.26 -20.08 -17.77
N ILE A 662 2.02 -19.72 -17.44
CA ILE A 662 1.35 -20.06 -16.20
C ILE A 662 1.34 -21.58 -16.04
N GLY A 663 1.87 -22.05 -14.91
CA GLY A 663 1.91 -23.46 -14.54
C GLY A 663 3.23 -24.17 -14.86
N LEU A 664 4.19 -23.53 -15.53
CA LEU A 664 5.56 -24.05 -15.57
C LEU A 664 6.10 -24.17 -14.15
N THR A 665 6.33 -25.39 -13.68
CA THR A 665 6.89 -25.65 -12.35
C THR A 665 8.23 -26.34 -12.46
N VAL A 666 9.24 -25.77 -11.80
CA VAL A 666 10.63 -26.24 -11.82
C VAL A 666 11.08 -26.55 -10.39
N ILE A 667 11.64 -27.74 -10.19
CA ILE A 667 12.35 -28.14 -8.98
C ILE A 667 13.80 -27.67 -9.15
N LEU A 668 14.18 -26.67 -8.35
CA LEU A 668 15.46 -25.95 -8.44
C LEU A 668 16.59 -26.69 -7.71
N ASP A 669 16.26 -27.32 -6.59
CA ASP A 669 17.22 -28.05 -5.74
C ASP A 669 16.47 -28.98 -4.77
N ASN A 670 17.14 -30.03 -4.30
CA ASN A 670 16.63 -30.94 -3.27
C ASN A 670 17.58 -30.90 -2.06
N ASP A 671 17.07 -30.60 -0.87
CA ASP A 671 17.90 -30.43 0.34
C ASP A 671 18.80 -31.64 0.65
N LYS A 672 18.40 -32.82 0.17
CA LYS A 672 19.05 -34.11 0.46
C LYS A 672 20.25 -34.40 -0.44
N GLU A 673 20.37 -33.75 -1.59
CA GLU A 673 21.40 -34.06 -2.60
C GLU A 673 22.14 -32.77 -2.95
N ASP A 674 23.44 -32.69 -2.63
CA ASP A 674 24.21 -31.46 -2.84
C ASP A 674 24.27 -31.01 -4.31
N GLU A 675 23.99 -31.91 -5.26
CA GLU A 675 23.90 -31.65 -6.69
C GLU A 675 22.66 -32.28 -7.35
N ALA A 676 21.50 -32.18 -6.71
CA ALA A 676 20.25 -32.58 -7.35
C ALA A 676 20.10 -31.92 -8.74
N PRO A 677 19.80 -32.69 -9.81
CA PRO A 677 19.54 -32.12 -11.12
C PRO A 677 18.27 -31.29 -11.09
N ILE A 678 18.26 -30.23 -11.90
CA ILE A 678 17.05 -29.42 -12.13
C ILE A 678 16.00 -30.34 -12.75
N LYS A 679 14.76 -30.23 -12.29
CA LYS A 679 13.65 -30.98 -12.89
C LYS A 679 12.49 -30.06 -13.21
N VAL A 680 11.78 -30.35 -14.29
CA VAL A 680 10.54 -29.67 -14.67
C VAL A 680 9.38 -30.63 -14.44
N VAL A 681 8.32 -30.14 -13.80
CA VAL A 681 7.16 -30.96 -13.42
C VAL A 681 6.25 -31.14 -14.63
N CYS A 682 6.00 -32.39 -15.01
CA CYS A 682 5.02 -32.70 -16.05
C CYS A 682 3.60 -32.44 -15.53
N LYS A 683 2.77 -31.72 -16.30
CA LYS A 683 1.39 -31.37 -15.90
C LYS A 683 0.49 -32.59 -15.68
N VAL A 684 0.72 -33.69 -16.40
CA VAL A 684 -0.14 -34.89 -16.36
C VAL A 684 0.22 -35.80 -15.18
N CYS A 685 1.48 -36.25 -15.09
CA CYS A 685 1.88 -37.16 -14.00
C CYS A 685 2.37 -36.46 -12.73
N ASN A 686 2.44 -35.12 -12.72
CA ASN A 686 2.87 -34.30 -11.59
C ASN A 686 4.25 -34.72 -11.01
N SER A 687 5.09 -35.34 -11.84
CA SER A 687 6.41 -35.83 -11.49
C SER A 687 7.47 -34.95 -12.14
N GLY A 688 8.64 -34.83 -11.50
CA GLY A 688 9.77 -34.05 -12.01
C GLY A 688 10.62 -34.84 -13.01
N TRP A 689 10.88 -34.25 -14.17
CA TRP A 689 11.70 -34.81 -15.26
C TRP A 689 12.86 -33.88 -15.60
N GLU A 690 13.93 -34.41 -16.18
CA GLU A 690 15.00 -33.54 -16.71
C GLU A 690 14.43 -32.59 -17.77
N PRO A 691 14.91 -31.34 -17.85
CA PRO A 691 14.38 -30.37 -18.80
C PRO A 691 14.38 -30.85 -20.26
N LYS A 692 15.43 -31.58 -20.69
CA LYS A 692 15.54 -32.17 -22.03
C LYS A 692 14.47 -33.21 -22.34
N ASP A 693 13.80 -33.73 -21.31
CA ASP A 693 12.72 -34.72 -21.41
C ASP A 693 11.34 -34.11 -21.26
N ILE A 694 11.24 -32.78 -21.19
CA ILE A 694 9.99 -32.03 -21.27
C ILE A 694 9.77 -31.48 -22.67
N LYS A 695 8.50 -31.48 -23.09
CA LYS A 695 7.99 -30.81 -24.28
C LYS A 695 6.95 -29.77 -23.87
N ALA A 696 7.13 -28.55 -24.37
CA ALA A 696 6.13 -27.51 -24.33
C ALA A 696 5.11 -27.74 -25.47
N VAL A 697 3.83 -27.64 -25.15
CA VAL A 697 2.73 -27.84 -26.11
C VAL A 697 1.75 -26.70 -25.96
N GLU A 698 1.50 -25.96 -27.04
CA GLU A 698 0.46 -24.94 -27.06
C GLU A 698 -0.92 -25.60 -27.08
N THR A 699 -1.85 -25.03 -26.36
CA THR A 699 -3.27 -25.42 -26.33
C THR A 699 -4.08 -24.42 -27.14
N ASP A 700 -5.23 -24.86 -27.66
CA ASP A 700 -6.12 -24.01 -28.46
C ASP A 700 -6.72 -22.83 -27.67
N LYS A 701 -6.68 -22.90 -26.33
CA LYS A 701 -7.28 -21.92 -25.42
C LYS A 701 -6.23 -20.89 -25.00
N ASP A 702 -6.44 -19.65 -25.44
CA ASP A 702 -5.62 -18.48 -25.10
C ASP A 702 -4.12 -18.64 -25.40
N SER A 703 -3.76 -19.52 -26.35
CA SER A 703 -2.38 -19.90 -26.64
C SER A 703 -1.62 -20.44 -25.43
N ALA A 704 -2.29 -20.96 -24.39
CA ALA A 704 -1.64 -21.42 -23.17
C ALA A 704 -0.70 -22.60 -23.44
N ILE A 705 0.46 -22.63 -22.78
CA ILE A 705 1.46 -23.69 -22.92
C ILE A 705 1.36 -24.69 -21.77
N VAL A 706 1.35 -25.97 -22.10
CA VAL A 706 1.42 -27.09 -21.15
C VAL A 706 2.75 -27.82 -21.29
N TYR A 707 3.34 -28.19 -20.16
CA TYR A 707 4.64 -28.86 -20.10
C TYR A 707 4.48 -30.34 -19.78
N LEU A 708 4.93 -31.20 -20.70
CA LEU A 708 4.68 -32.64 -20.67
C LEU A 708 5.98 -33.41 -20.77
N CYS A 709 6.14 -34.50 -20.02
CA CYS A 709 7.27 -35.38 -20.28
C CYS A 709 7.10 -36.09 -21.62
N LYS A 710 8.23 -36.51 -22.22
CA LYS A 710 8.27 -37.21 -23.51
C LYS A 710 7.29 -38.38 -23.60
N GLU A 711 7.12 -39.14 -22.52
CA GLU A 711 6.18 -40.26 -22.46
C GLU A 711 4.73 -39.81 -22.70
N HIS A 712 4.25 -38.83 -21.92
CA HIS A 712 2.89 -38.30 -22.08
C HIS A 712 2.73 -37.54 -23.39
N TYR A 713 3.75 -36.81 -23.83
CA TYR A 713 3.72 -36.13 -25.13
C TYR A 713 3.56 -37.12 -26.29
N ASN A 714 4.28 -38.25 -26.27
CA ASN A 714 4.17 -39.29 -27.29
C ASN A 714 2.79 -39.98 -27.25
N GLN A 715 2.22 -40.18 -26.06
CA GLN A 715 0.85 -40.69 -25.92
C GLN A 715 -0.18 -39.72 -26.54
N LEU A 716 -0.02 -38.41 -26.36
CA LEU A 716 -0.90 -37.41 -26.98
C LEU A 716 -0.88 -37.45 -28.51
N LYS A 717 0.31 -37.60 -29.11
CA LYS A 717 0.48 -37.66 -30.57
C LYS A 717 -0.25 -38.84 -31.21
N VAL A 718 -0.38 -39.95 -30.49
CA VAL A 718 -0.98 -41.19 -31.01
C VAL A 718 -2.51 -41.14 -31.00
N GLU A 719 -3.12 -40.36 -30.11
CA GLU A 719 -4.56 -40.48 -29.81
C GLU A 719 -5.43 -39.26 -30.16
N SER A 720 -4.92 -38.20 -30.80
CA SER A 720 -5.69 -36.96 -31.09
C SER A 720 -6.38 -36.36 -29.83
N ILE A 721 -5.63 -36.29 -28.72
CA ILE A 721 -6.12 -35.99 -27.35
C ILE A 721 -6.34 -34.48 -27.08
N LEU A 722 -6.18 -33.57 -28.04
CA LEU A 722 -6.46 -32.13 -27.80
C LEU A 722 -7.83 -31.87 -27.11
N PRO A 723 -8.94 -32.56 -27.47
CA PRO A 723 -10.20 -32.48 -26.73
C PRO A 723 -10.11 -32.96 -25.27
N LYS A 724 -9.33 -34.02 -25.01
CA LYS A 724 -9.14 -34.62 -23.68
C LYS A 724 -8.26 -33.75 -22.75
N ILE A 725 -7.37 -32.89 -23.26
CA ILE A 725 -6.65 -31.91 -22.42
C ILE A 725 -7.63 -30.85 -21.90
N ASN A 726 -8.56 -30.38 -22.75
CA ASN A 726 -9.63 -29.48 -22.33
C ASN A 726 -10.60 -30.16 -21.34
N GLU A 727 -10.85 -31.46 -21.49
CA GLU A 727 -11.57 -32.25 -20.48
C GLU A 727 -10.77 -32.42 -19.17
N LEU A 728 -9.44 -32.58 -19.22
CA LEU A 728 -8.58 -32.64 -18.03
C LEU A 728 -8.54 -31.31 -17.24
N GLU A 729 -8.65 -30.15 -17.89
CA GLU A 729 -8.84 -28.87 -17.17
C GLU A 729 -10.17 -28.82 -16.39
N LEU A 730 -11.23 -29.44 -16.93
CA LEU A 730 -12.52 -29.58 -16.25
C LEU A 730 -12.44 -30.62 -15.12
N ASP A 731 -11.73 -31.73 -15.35
CA ASP A 731 -11.63 -32.85 -14.42
C ASP A 731 -10.66 -32.58 -13.26
N ILE A 732 -9.60 -31.76 -13.43
CA ILE A 732 -8.74 -31.32 -12.33
C ILE A 732 -9.52 -30.46 -11.31
N ASN A 733 -10.47 -29.65 -11.77
CA ASN A 733 -11.35 -28.88 -10.90
C ASN A 733 -12.41 -29.75 -10.19
N GLU A 734 -12.79 -30.88 -10.78
CA GLU A 734 -13.62 -31.91 -10.15
C GLU A 734 -12.80 -32.77 -9.16
N LEU A 735 -11.57 -33.17 -9.50
CA LEU A 735 -10.64 -33.97 -8.67
C LEU A 735 -10.07 -33.20 -7.47
N ARG A 736 -10.09 -31.86 -7.48
CA ARG A 736 -9.81 -31.03 -6.29
C ARG A 736 -10.91 -31.14 -5.23
N LYS A 737 -12.14 -31.55 -5.58
CA LYS A 737 -13.28 -31.62 -4.64
C LYS A 737 -13.22 -32.79 -3.64
N PRO A 738 -12.69 -34.00 -3.95
CA PRO A 738 -12.67 -35.12 -3.01
C PRO A 738 -11.38 -35.27 -2.20
N LEU A 739 -10.24 -34.70 -2.63
CA LEU A 739 -8.96 -34.82 -1.91
C LEU A 739 -8.88 -34.03 -0.60
N ILE A 740 -9.90 -33.21 -0.31
CA ILE A 740 -10.04 -32.41 0.92
C ILE A 740 -10.82 -33.17 2.03
N LYS A 741 -11.26 -34.41 1.77
CA LYS A 741 -12.06 -35.18 2.74
C LYS A 741 -11.24 -36.08 3.67
#